data_AF-A0AAD8MSX3-F1
#
_entry.id   AF-A0AAD8MSX3-F1
#
_cell.length_a   1.000
_cell.length_b   1.000
_cell.length_c   1.000
_cell.angle_alpha   90.00
_cell.angle_beta   90.00
_cell.angle_gamma   90.00
#
_symmetry.space_group_name_H-M   'P 1'
#
loop_
_entity.id
_entity.type
_entity.pdbx_description
1 polymer ?
#
loop_
_entity_poly.entity_id
_entity_poly.type
_entity_poly.pdbx_seq_one_letter_code
_entity_poly.pdbx_strand_id
1 'polypeptide(L)'
;MDITSREEIEEKEAEDSTSNKLSVSSCWERSVGFVTASHAHPQGLFIHPHSWGYVLWTQFILIWAVYSSFFTPLEFGFFRGLPQNLFLLDIAGQMAFLIDVVVRFFVGFWDSHSHRMVFNHNLIAIRYLKSGFLVDFLGCLPWDVIYQASGRKEAVRYLLWIRLSRAVRVTELFEKLEKDIRVNYLFTRIIKLFVVELYCTHTAACIFYYLATTLPPSQEGYTWIGSLKMGDYNYSQFREIDLWTRYITSLYFAIVTMATVGYGDVHAVNNREMVFIMIYVSLDMILGAYLLERNWDIPISFRAKISQKLYEPYIREVPIFKGCSSGFFKQIASKVHEETFLPGEVIVEQGDFMDQFYIVCHGKLEELGSTEELEEAVDCLLNHTSLDGRFIINNLLEGKTTNLQNKILESDIVLHIGQHESELTMKLNCAAYYGDFHRLKRLVAAGADTSKTDYNGRSPLHLAASKGYEDMVQFLLQKKAEVNIIDKYGKTPLHEAIKNGHDLVASLLVESGASLDIVDAGNCLCMAVAREDLDYLRRVMDNGANPNSKNYDLRTPLHLASSKGLCAIAQLLLEAGASVFSRDRWGNTPLHEARIGGNKNLIQLLENAKHDQLTKFPNCSMDCQDRHRKCTVFPFQSWDHKEERRLGVVLWIPQNIEELIEMAKKELNVRGAFCIITEDGEKEHT
;
A
#
# COMPACT_ATOMS: atom_id res chain seq x y z
N MET A 1 18.95 17.36 -36.11
CA MET A 1 17.89 16.59 -36.75
C MET A 1 17.48 15.49 -35.78
N ASP A 2 16.43 15.57 -34.98
CA ASP A 2 15.41 16.59 -34.74
C ASP A 2 14.98 16.47 -33.28
N ILE A 3 15.37 17.44 -32.45
CA ILE A 3 14.90 17.57 -31.06
C ILE A 3 13.48 18.19 -31.04
N THR A 4 13.08 18.84 -32.13
CA THR A 4 11.74 19.38 -32.37
C THR A 4 10.66 18.33 -32.61
N SER A 5 11.02 17.10 -32.99
CA SER A 5 10.04 16.02 -33.26
C SER A 5 9.52 15.32 -32.01
N ARG A 6 10.20 15.46 -30.86
CA ARG A 6 9.82 14.80 -29.60
C ARG A 6 8.91 15.66 -28.73
N GLU A 7 9.03 16.99 -28.83
CA GLU A 7 8.12 17.94 -28.19
C GLU A 7 6.76 17.99 -28.91
N GLU A 8 6.71 17.87 -30.25
CA GLU A 8 5.43 17.80 -30.99
C GLU A 8 4.63 16.51 -30.73
N ILE A 9 5.27 15.43 -30.30
CA ILE A 9 4.60 14.17 -29.95
C ILE A 9 4.05 14.22 -28.52
N GLU A 10 4.75 14.86 -27.58
CA GLU A 10 4.25 15.09 -26.22
C GLU A 10 3.14 16.16 -26.17
N GLU A 11 3.17 17.17 -27.05
CA GLU A 11 2.05 18.13 -27.20
C GLU A 11 0.81 17.50 -27.84
N LYS A 12 0.96 16.58 -28.80
CA LYS A 12 -0.17 15.84 -29.38
C LYS A 12 -0.80 14.81 -28.43
N GLU A 13 -0.02 14.13 -27.59
CA GLU A 13 -0.58 13.25 -26.56
C GLU A 13 -1.26 14.04 -25.42
N ALA A 14 -0.80 15.27 -25.15
CA ALA A 14 -1.50 16.19 -24.24
C ALA A 14 -2.81 16.72 -24.84
N GLU A 15 -2.87 17.00 -26.15
CA GLU A 15 -4.10 17.37 -26.87
C GLU A 15 -5.11 16.20 -26.99
N ASP A 16 -4.66 14.96 -27.19
CA ASP A 16 -5.58 13.81 -27.22
C ASP A 16 -6.12 13.43 -25.82
N SER A 17 -5.36 13.73 -24.75
CA SER A 17 -5.84 13.60 -23.37
C SER A 17 -6.83 14.70 -22.95
N THR A 18 -6.84 15.84 -23.66
CA THR A 18 -7.81 16.93 -23.47
C THR A 18 -9.01 16.83 -24.42
N SER A 19 -8.86 16.17 -25.57
CA SER A 19 -9.95 15.77 -26.48
C SER A 19 -10.96 14.81 -25.80
N ASN A 20 -10.49 13.87 -24.98
CA ASN A 20 -11.35 13.00 -24.18
C ASN A 20 -11.97 13.67 -22.92
N LYS A 21 -11.66 14.95 -22.67
CA LYS A 21 -12.37 15.79 -21.68
C LYS A 21 -13.40 16.72 -22.31
N LEU A 22 -13.54 16.72 -23.64
CA LEU A 22 -14.51 17.54 -24.38
C LEU A 22 -15.77 16.78 -24.82
N SER A 23 -15.96 15.52 -24.43
CA SER A 23 -17.25 14.81 -24.58
C SER A 23 -18.21 14.98 -23.38
N VAL A 24 -17.84 15.75 -22.37
CA VAL A 24 -18.68 16.08 -21.20
C VAL A 24 -19.33 17.47 -21.33
N SER A 25 -19.06 18.22 -22.40
CA SER A 25 -19.60 19.57 -22.62
C SER A 25 -20.95 19.61 -23.37
N SER A 26 -21.57 18.47 -23.70
CA SER A 26 -22.91 18.44 -24.33
C SER A 26 -24.08 18.27 -23.36
N CYS A 27 -23.85 18.33 -22.04
CA CYS A 27 -24.92 18.32 -21.03
C CYS A 27 -25.05 19.67 -20.31
N TRP A 28 -24.94 20.77 -21.07
CA TRP A 28 -25.15 22.14 -20.58
C TRP A 28 -26.45 22.79 -21.08
N GLU A 29 -27.38 21.99 -21.59
CA GLU A 29 -28.77 22.42 -21.80
C GLU A 29 -29.75 21.47 -21.12
N ARG A 30 -30.12 21.82 -19.86
CA ARG A 30 -31.49 21.68 -19.33
C ARG A 30 -31.54 22.24 -17.90
N SER A 31 -31.55 23.56 -17.82
CA SER A 31 -32.20 24.26 -16.73
C SER A 31 -33.68 23.86 -16.75
N VAL A 32 -34.13 23.09 -15.75
CA VAL A 32 -35.53 22.65 -15.57
C VAL A 32 -36.11 21.95 -16.83
N GLY A 33 -35.49 20.85 -17.25
CA GLY A 33 -35.96 20.07 -18.38
C GLY A 33 -36.85 18.90 -17.98
N PHE A 34 -38.13 18.95 -18.34
CA PHE A 34 -38.96 17.76 -18.55
C PHE A 34 -38.23 16.82 -19.52
N VAL A 35 -37.65 15.73 -19.02
CA VAL A 35 -37.09 14.67 -19.87
C VAL A 35 -38.24 13.74 -20.24
N THR A 36 -38.86 13.98 -21.39
CA THR A 36 -39.70 12.98 -22.06
C THR A 36 -38.79 12.03 -22.83
N ALA A 37 -38.46 10.87 -22.24
CA ALA A 37 -37.87 9.74 -22.94
C ALA A 37 -38.68 8.49 -22.62
N SER A 38 -39.06 7.78 -23.68
CA SER A 38 -39.88 6.58 -23.71
C SER A 38 -39.28 5.43 -22.90
N HIS A 39 -40.05 4.97 -21.91
CA HIS A 39 -40.23 3.60 -21.42
C HIS A 39 -40.43 3.59 -19.90
N ALA A 40 -41.70 3.52 -19.51
CA ALA A 40 -42.26 3.01 -18.25
C ALA A 40 -41.39 3.13 -16.98
N HIS A 41 -41.44 4.28 -16.29
CA HIS A 41 -41.35 4.40 -14.82
C HIS A 41 -41.89 5.79 -14.38
N PRO A 42 -42.41 5.95 -13.14
CA PRO A 42 -43.21 7.12 -12.78
C PRO A 42 -42.36 8.39 -12.81
N GLN A 43 -42.85 9.39 -13.56
CA GLN A 43 -42.28 10.73 -13.62
C GLN A 43 -42.35 11.38 -12.24
N GLY A 44 -41.21 11.52 -11.58
CA GLY A 44 -41.10 12.31 -10.37
C GLY A 44 -40.06 13.41 -10.53
N LEU A 45 -40.29 14.53 -9.86
CA LEU A 45 -39.33 15.63 -9.79
C LEU A 45 -38.10 15.14 -8.99
N PHE A 46 -36.89 15.25 -9.54
CA PHE A 46 -35.65 14.87 -8.87
C PHE A 46 -34.61 15.98 -9.00
N ILE A 47 -33.91 16.25 -7.91
CA ILE A 47 -32.83 17.23 -7.86
C ILE A 47 -31.52 16.50 -7.63
N HIS A 48 -30.59 16.67 -8.55
CA HIS A 48 -29.24 16.16 -8.40
C HIS A 48 -28.46 17.03 -7.39
N PRO A 49 -27.78 16.45 -6.37
CA PRO A 49 -27.09 17.22 -5.34
C PRO A 49 -25.91 18.06 -5.87
N HIS A 50 -25.39 17.76 -7.06
CA HIS A 50 -24.35 18.57 -7.72
C HIS A 50 -24.89 19.49 -8.83
N SER A 51 -26.22 19.64 -8.94
CA SER A 51 -26.79 20.59 -9.91
C SER A 51 -26.47 22.03 -9.49
N TRP A 52 -26.12 22.88 -10.46
CA TRP A 52 -25.85 24.31 -10.25
C TRP A 52 -26.93 24.98 -9.39
N GLY A 53 -28.21 24.74 -9.72
CA GLY A 53 -29.34 25.37 -9.03
C GLY A 53 -29.43 24.98 -7.56
N TYR A 54 -29.17 23.70 -7.24
CA TYR A 54 -29.18 23.23 -5.86
C TYR A 54 -27.95 23.70 -5.07
N VAL A 55 -26.79 23.82 -5.72
CA VAL A 55 -25.59 24.39 -5.10
C VAL A 55 -25.81 25.85 -4.73
N LEU A 56 -26.38 26.66 -5.64
CA LEU A 56 -26.76 28.05 -5.34
C LEU A 56 -27.80 28.12 -4.22
N TRP A 57 -28.82 27.26 -4.25
CA TRP A 57 -29.81 27.17 -3.17
C TRP A 57 -29.17 26.85 -1.82
N THR A 58 -28.22 25.92 -1.80
CA THR A 58 -27.50 25.54 -0.58
C THR A 58 -26.67 26.71 -0.03
N GLN A 59 -26.02 27.50 -0.89
CA GLN A 59 -25.30 28.70 -0.47
C GLN A 59 -26.24 29.79 0.05
N PHE A 60 -27.40 29.97 -0.60
CA PHE A 60 -28.43 30.89 -0.14
C PHE A 60 -28.96 30.52 1.25
N ILE A 61 -29.27 29.24 1.48
CA ILE A 61 -29.73 28.72 2.77
C ILE A 61 -28.62 28.82 3.82
N LEU A 62 -27.36 28.59 3.45
CA LEU A 62 -26.22 28.73 4.35
C LEU A 62 -26.08 30.17 4.89
N ILE A 63 -26.20 31.18 4.02
CA ILE A 63 -26.17 32.60 4.45
C ILE A 63 -27.28 32.86 5.46
N TRP A 64 -28.48 32.35 5.18
CA TRP A 64 -29.60 32.48 6.10
C TRP A 64 -29.36 31.73 7.42
N ALA A 65 -28.72 30.55 7.37
CA ALA A 65 -28.38 29.77 8.55
C ALA A 65 -27.41 30.52 9.45
N VAL A 66 -26.36 31.14 8.89
CA VAL A 66 -25.42 31.99 9.63
C VAL A 66 -26.13 33.17 10.29
N TYR A 67 -26.95 33.90 9.53
CA TYR A 67 -27.72 35.02 10.06
C TYR A 67 -28.64 34.56 11.21
N SER A 68 -29.41 33.50 10.98
CA SER A 68 -30.39 33.02 11.94
C SER A 68 -29.75 32.44 13.21
N SER A 69 -28.67 31.68 13.09
CA SER A 69 -28.00 31.08 14.24
C SER A 69 -27.36 32.14 15.13
N PHE A 70 -26.81 33.20 14.52
CA PHE A 70 -26.27 34.36 15.24
C PHE A 70 -27.38 35.22 15.86
N PHE A 71 -28.50 35.41 15.16
CA PHE A 71 -29.58 36.27 15.66
C PHE A 71 -30.41 35.62 16.79
N THR A 72 -30.51 34.28 16.82
CA THR A 72 -31.37 33.56 17.79
C THR A 72 -30.99 33.84 19.28
N PRO A 73 -29.71 33.79 19.70
CA PRO A 73 -29.34 34.16 21.07
C PRO A 73 -29.65 35.63 21.38
N LEU A 74 -29.42 36.53 20.43
CA LEU A 74 -29.72 37.96 20.58
C LEU A 74 -31.23 38.20 20.76
N GLU A 75 -32.04 37.55 19.95
CA GLU A 75 -33.50 37.53 20.03
C GLU A 75 -33.97 37.03 21.40
N PHE A 76 -33.42 35.90 21.85
CA PHE A 76 -33.75 35.34 23.16
C PHE A 76 -33.31 36.25 24.33
N GLY A 77 -32.12 36.84 24.25
CA GLY A 77 -31.53 37.63 25.34
C GLY A 77 -32.11 39.03 25.46
N PHE A 78 -32.15 39.77 24.36
CA PHE A 78 -32.42 41.21 24.35
C PHE A 78 -33.86 41.57 23.99
N PHE A 79 -34.57 40.72 23.24
CA PHE A 79 -35.90 41.03 22.73
C PHE A 79 -37.00 40.19 23.42
N ARG A 80 -37.89 40.83 24.19
CA ARG A 80 -39.13 40.19 24.70
C ARG A 80 -40.28 40.32 23.70
N GLY A 81 -40.00 39.88 22.47
CA GLY A 81 -40.83 40.06 21.28
C GLY A 81 -40.13 40.92 20.23
N LEU A 82 -40.12 40.43 18.99
CA LEU A 82 -39.46 41.07 17.86
C LEU A 82 -40.06 42.45 17.52
N PRO A 83 -39.23 43.48 17.26
CA PRO A 83 -39.71 44.74 16.69
C PRO A 83 -40.19 44.55 15.24
N GLN A 84 -41.14 45.39 14.80
CA GLN A 84 -41.83 45.24 13.51
C GLN A 84 -40.89 45.14 12.30
N ASN A 85 -39.76 45.86 12.32
CA ASN A 85 -38.79 45.86 11.21
C ASN A 85 -38.05 44.51 11.05
N LEU A 86 -37.82 43.80 12.14
CA LEU A 86 -37.12 42.50 12.14
C LEU A 86 -38.09 41.33 11.97
N PHE A 87 -39.37 41.53 12.29
CA PHE A 87 -40.41 40.51 12.18
C PHE A 87 -40.59 40.00 10.74
N LEU A 88 -40.60 40.90 9.75
CA LEU A 88 -40.71 40.51 8.34
C LEU A 88 -39.51 39.67 7.88
N LEU A 89 -38.32 40.01 8.37
CA LEU A 89 -37.09 39.31 8.03
C LEU A 89 -37.06 37.91 8.65
N ASP A 90 -37.53 37.75 9.89
CA ASP A 90 -37.66 36.44 10.53
C ASP A 90 -38.66 35.53 9.79
N ILE A 91 -39.83 36.06 9.39
CA ILE A 91 -40.82 35.31 8.59
C ILE A 91 -40.23 34.90 7.24
N ALA A 92 -39.56 35.82 6.53
CA ALA A 92 -38.92 35.50 5.26
C ALA A 92 -37.93 34.33 5.40
N GLY A 93 -37.20 34.30 6.51
CA GLY A 93 -36.28 33.21 6.84
C GLY A 93 -36.95 31.89 7.12
N GLN A 94 -38.00 31.90 7.94
CA GLN A 94 -38.79 30.70 8.22
C GLN A 94 -39.38 30.11 6.95
N MET A 95 -39.86 30.96 6.04
CA MET A 95 -40.34 30.53 4.72
C MET A 95 -39.22 29.91 3.87
N ALA A 96 -38.02 30.52 3.85
CA ALA A 96 -36.88 29.97 3.12
C ALA A 96 -36.47 28.58 3.64
N PHE A 97 -36.38 28.39 4.96
CA PHE A 97 -36.08 27.08 5.55
C PHE A 97 -37.22 26.07 5.35
N LEU A 98 -38.48 26.50 5.37
CA LEU A 98 -39.60 25.63 5.08
C LEU A 98 -39.54 25.11 3.63
N ILE A 99 -39.20 25.99 2.67
CA ILE A 99 -38.97 25.59 1.28
C ILE A 99 -37.80 24.60 1.20
N ASP A 100 -36.73 24.84 1.94
CA ASP A 100 -35.57 23.95 1.99
C ASP A 100 -35.89 22.55 2.54
N VAL A 101 -36.72 22.47 3.59
CA VAL A 101 -37.26 21.18 4.10
C VAL A 101 -38.01 20.43 3.00
N VAL A 102 -38.82 21.13 2.20
CA VAL A 102 -39.54 20.52 1.07
C VAL A 102 -38.56 20.06 -0.02
N VAL A 103 -37.58 20.90 -0.38
CA VAL A 103 -36.57 20.57 -1.40
C VAL A 103 -35.80 19.31 -1.03
N ARG A 104 -35.45 19.10 0.24
CA ARG A 104 -34.71 17.91 0.71
C ARG A 104 -35.40 16.58 0.41
N PHE A 105 -36.74 16.53 0.32
CA PHE A 105 -37.46 15.31 -0.05
C PHE A 105 -37.23 14.89 -1.51
N PHE A 106 -36.72 15.79 -2.35
CA PHE A 106 -36.48 15.57 -3.78
C PHE A 106 -34.98 15.44 -4.13
N VAL A 107 -34.08 15.58 -3.15
CA VAL A 107 -32.64 15.54 -3.37
C VAL A 107 -32.14 14.09 -3.27
N GLY A 108 -31.50 13.61 -4.33
CA GLY A 108 -30.85 12.30 -4.33
C GLY A 108 -29.67 12.23 -3.36
N PHE A 109 -29.39 11.05 -2.82
CA PHE A 109 -28.28 10.85 -1.90
C PHE A 109 -27.30 9.78 -2.38
N TRP A 110 -26.05 9.88 -1.93
CA TRP A 110 -25.04 8.83 -2.08
C TRP A 110 -25.21 7.77 -0.99
N ASP A 111 -25.34 6.51 -1.42
CA ASP A 111 -25.35 5.37 -0.51
C ASP A 111 -23.91 4.97 -0.13
N SER A 112 -23.67 4.76 1.16
CA SER A 112 -22.33 4.48 1.71
C SER A 112 -21.83 3.07 1.38
N HIS A 113 -22.74 2.11 1.17
CA HIS A 113 -22.38 0.72 0.91
C HIS A 113 -22.22 0.43 -0.58
N SER A 114 -23.15 0.92 -1.40
CA SER A 114 -23.12 0.68 -2.84
C SER A 114 -22.32 1.70 -3.63
N HIS A 115 -21.94 2.84 -3.02
CA HIS A 115 -21.33 3.99 -3.71
C HIS A 115 -22.08 4.35 -5.01
N ARG A 116 -23.41 4.26 -4.99
CA ARG A 116 -24.28 4.66 -6.09
C ARG A 116 -25.25 5.74 -5.62
N MET A 117 -25.66 6.57 -6.56
CA MET A 117 -26.69 7.59 -6.35
C MET A 117 -28.07 6.95 -6.30
N VAL A 118 -28.81 7.18 -5.21
CA VAL A 118 -30.17 6.68 -5.01
C VAL A 118 -31.16 7.81 -5.23
N PHE A 119 -32.11 7.60 -6.16
CA PHE A 119 -33.16 8.55 -6.52
C PHE A 119 -34.57 8.05 -6.17
N ASN A 120 -34.73 7.05 -5.31
CA ASN A 120 -36.07 6.56 -4.95
C ASN A 120 -36.71 7.46 -3.88
N HIS A 121 -37.84 8.12 -4.18
CA HIS A 121 -38.55 9.03 -3.26
C HIS A 121 -38.85 8.41 -1.90
N ASN A 122 -39.27 7.14 -1.87
CA ASN A 122 -39.62 6.48 -0.61
C ASN A 122 -38.38 6.32 0.28
N LEU A 123 -37.24 5.95 -0.31
CA LEU A 123 -35.98 5.79 0.42
C LEU A 123 -35.42 7.15 0.88
N ILE A 124 -35.51 8.18 0.04
CA ILE A 124 -35.11 9.55 0.39
C ILE A 124 -35.96 10.07 1.56
N ALA A 125 -37.29 9.94 1.46
CA ALA A 125 -38.22 10.38 2.49
C ALA A 125 -37.99 9.63 3.81
N ILE A 126 -37.87 8.30 3.79
CA ILE A 126 -37.61 7.50 5.00
C ILE A 126 -36.27 7.90 5.63
N ARG A 127 -35.22 8.09 4.83
CA ARG A 127 -33.91 8.52 5.33
C ARG A 127 -34.00 9.88 6.02
N TYR A 128 -34.67 10.85 5.41
CA TYR A 128 -34.78 12.21 5.95
C TYR A 128 -35.69 12.27 7.18
N LEU A 129 -36.82 11.56 7.16
CA LEU A 129 -37.74 11.42 8.29
C LEU A 129 -37.07 10.82 9.52
N LYS A 130 -36.15 9.84 9.32
CA LYS A 130 -35.43 9.19 10.42
C LYS A 130 -34.26 10.01 10.96
N SER A 131 -33.67 10.90 10.16
CA SER A 131 -32.45 11.62 10.55
C SER A 131 -32.71 12.94 11.27
N GLY A 132 -33.34 13.91 10.60
CA GLY A 132 -33.35 15.30 11.06
C GLY A 132 -34.63 16.08 10.74
N PHE A 133 -35.58 15.48 10.03
CA PHE A 133 -36.82 16.16 9.62
C PHE A 133 -37.56 16.85 10.77
N LEU A 134 -37.73 16.17 11.91
CA LEU A 134 -38.52 16.71 13.03
C LEU A 134 -37.88 17.98 13.60
N VAL A 135 -36.56 18.01 13.73
CA VAL A 135 -35.82 19.17 14.24
C VAL A 135 -35.84 20.31 13.21
N ASP A 136 -35.61 20.01 11.93
CA ASP A 136 -35.69 21.00 10.85
C ASP A 136 -37.09 21.63 10.77
N PHE A 137 -38.14 20.80 10.86
CA PHE A 137 -39.53 21.25 10.82
C PHE A 137 -39.90 22.13 12.01
N LEU A 138 -39.61 21.69 13.25
CA LEU A 138 -39.84 22.50 14.44
C LEU A 138 -39.00 23.78 14.43
N GLY A 139 -37.80 23.73 13.86
CA GLY A 139 -36.96 24.90 13.65
C GLY A 139 -37.57 25.93 12.69
N CYS A 140 -38.45 25.53 11.78
CA CYS A 140 -39.13 26.44 10.85
C CYS A 140 -40.35 27.15 11.44
N LEU A 141 -40.85 26.73 12.60
CA LEU A 141 -42.06 27.30 13.17
C LEU A 141 -41.87 28.74 13.67
N PRO A 142 -42.89 29.62 13.52
CA PRO A 142 -42.86 31.00 13.98
C PRO A 142 -43.07 31.09 15.50
N TRP A 143 -42.05 30.69 16.28
CA TRP A 143 -42.14 30.62 17.74
C TRP A 143 -42.49 31.95 18.41
N ASP A 144 -42.10 33.09 17.84
CA ASP A 144 -42.43 34.41 18.39
C ASP A 144 -43.90 34.76 18.25
N VAL A 145 -44.51 34.41 17.11
CA VAL A 145 -45.96 34.56 16.91
C VAL A 145 -46.71 33.67 17.88
N ILE A 146 -46.23 32.42 18.06
CA ILE A 146 -46.82 31.47 19.00
C ILE A 146 -46.65 31.97 20.44
N TYR A 147 -45.50 32.56 20.80
CA TYR A 147 -45.25 33.15 22.11
C TYR A 147 -46.21 34.32 22.41
N GLN A 148 -46.42 35.21 21.44
CA GLN A 148 -47.39 36.31 21.57
C GLN A 148 -48.83 35.78 21.71
N ALA A 149 -49.21 34.79 20.89
CA ALA A 149 -50.53 34.17 20.92
C ALA A 149 -50.80 33.36 22.21
N SER A 150 -49.77 32.78 22.81
CA SER A 150 -49.86 31.95 24.03
C SER A 150 -49.96 32.77 25.33
N GLY A 151 -50.06 34.10 25.24
CA GLY A 151 -50.08 34.98 26.41
C GLY A 151 -48.70 35.18 27.04
N ARG A 152 -47.63 35.17 26.22
CA ARG A 152 -46.23 35.44 26.65
C ARG A 152 -45.69 34.48 27.72
N LYS A 153 -46.05 33.20 27.63
CA LYS A 153 -45.50 32.15 28.50
C LYS A 153 -44.02 31.91 28.20
N GLU A 154 -43.15 32.05 29.21
CA GLU A 154 -41.70 31.86 29.06
C GLU A 154 -41.32 30.45 28.55
N ALA A 155 -42.12 29.42 28.86
CA ALA A 155 -41.89 28.05 28.38
C ALA A 155 -41.82 27.96 26.83
N VAL A 156 -42.66 28.72 26.12
CA VAL A 156 -42.69 28.74 24.64
C VAL A 156 -41.43 29.42 24.09
N ARG A 157 -40.89 30.39 24.82
CA ARG A 157 -39.70 31.13 24.41
C ARG A 157 -38.44 30.27 24.38
N TYR A 158 -38.36 29.25 25.25
CA TYR A 158 -37.27 28.28 25.19
C TYR A 158 -37.26 27.44 23.91
N LEU A 159 -38.41 27.26 23.24
CA LEU A 159 -38.50 26.55 21.96
C LEU A 159 -37.80 27.32 20.82
N LEU A 160 -37.56 28.63 20.99
CA LEU A 160 -36.78 29.44 20.07
C LEU A 160 -35.37 28.86 19.83
N TRP A 161 -34.77 28.25 20.86
CA TRP A 161 -33.45 27.63 20.77
C TRP A 161 -33.39 26.45 19.80
N ILE A 162 -34.52 25.85 19.41
CA ILE A 162 -34.56 24.81 18.36
C ILE A 162 -34.02 25.36 17.03
N ARG A 163 -34.14 26.68 16.77
CA ARG A 163 -33.56 27.34 15.58
C ARG A 163 -32.03 27.19 15.51
N LEU A 164 -31.34 26.91 16.62
CA LEU A 164 -29.89 26.66 16.60
C LEU A 164 -29.48 25.39 15.85
N SER A 165 -30.41 24.46 15.62
CA SER A 165 -30.17 23.33 14.72
C SER A 165 -29.70 23.76 13.32
N ARG A 166 -30.05 24.98 12.88
CA ARG A 166 -29.60 25.57 11.62
C ARG A 166 -28.07 25.75 11.57
N ALA A 167 -27.39 25.89 12.71
CA ALA A 167 -25.93 26.00 12.78
C ALA A 167 -25.21 24.74 12.24
N VAL A 168 -25.89 23.59 12.20
CA VAL A 168 -25.37 22.36 11.57
C VAL A 168 -25.01 22.60 10.09
N ARG A 169 -25.70 23.51 9.40
CA ARG A 169 -25.37 23.89 8.00
C ARG A 169 -23.99 24.52 7.89
N VAL A 170 -23.59 25.29 8.89
CA VAL A 170 -22.28 25.94 8.97
C VAL A 170 -21.20 24.90 9.26
N THR A 171 -21.47 23.94 10.15
CA THR A 171 -20.52 22.85 10.43
C THR A 171 -20.33 21.94 9.21
N GLU A 172 -21.41 21.61 8.49
CA GLU A 172 -21.35 20.87 7.21
C GLU A 172 -20.50 21.59 6.15
N LEU A 173 -20.54 22.93 6.11
CA LEU A 173 -19.66 23.73 5.24
C LEU A 173 -18.19 23.52 5.61
N PHE A 174 -17.84 23.70 6.89
CA PHE A 174 -16.47 23.52 7.34
C PHE A 174 -15.96 22.10 7.10
N GLU A 175 -16.79 21.07 7.29
CA GLU A 175 -16.42 19.69 6.94
C GLU A 175 -16.16 19.49 5.45
N LYS A 176 -16.88 20.19 4.58
CA LYS A 176 -16.62 20.16 3.12
C LYS A 176 -15.31 20.88 2.79
N LEU A 177 -15.09 22.06 3.36
CA LEU A 177 -13.85 22.83 3.17
C LEU A 177 -12.61 22.09 3.69
N GLU A 178 -12.73 21.39 4.82
CA GLU A 178 -11.64 20.56 5.38
C GLU A 178 -11.28 19.37 4.47
N LYS A 179 -12.22 18.87 3.68
CA LYS A 179 -12.01 17.76 2.73
C LYS A 179 -11.56 18.25 1.35
N ASP A 180 -11.71 19.54 1.06
CA ASP A 180 -11.35 20.12 -0.23
C ASP A 180 -9.83 20.36 -0.33
N ILE A 181 -9.18 19.66 -1.25
CA ILE A 181 -7.71 19.72 -1.47
C ILE A 181 -7.26 21.12 -1.95
N ARG A 182 -8.16 21.93 -2.50
CA ARG A 182 -7.87 23.28 -3.00
C ARG A 182 -7.71 24.32 -1.88
N VAL A 183 -8.19 24.02 -0.68
CA VAL A 183 -8.20 24.97 0.45
C VAL A 183 -7.16 24.54 1.47
N ASN A 184 -6.46 25.50 2.07
CA ASN A 184 -5.50 25.20 3.12
C ASN A 184 -6.24 24.66 4.36
N TYR A 185 -5.93 23.41 4.74
CA TYR A 185 -6.52 22.73 5.88
C TYR A 185 -6.30 23.48 7.20
N LEU A 186 -5.06 23.95 7.45
CA LEU A 186 -4.72 24.64 8.69
C LEU A 186 -5.48 25.96 8.80
N PHE A 187 -5.58 26.70 7.69
CA PHE A 187 -6.32 27.95 7.63
C PHE A 187 -7.83 27.77 7.88
N THR A 188 -8.44 26.80 7.20
CA THR A 188 -9.87 26.47 7.38
C THR A 188 -10.18 26.14 8.83
N ARG A 189 -9.27 25.41 9.47
CA ARG A 189 -9.39 25.00 10.86
C ARG A 189 -9.25 26.16 11.85
N ILE A 190 -8.28 27.06 11.63
CA ILE A 190 -8.13 28.28 12.45
C ILE A 190 -9.39 29.16 12.33
N ILE A 191 -9.94 29.31 11.12
CA ILE A 191 -11.19 30.05 10.92
C ILE A 191 -12.34 29.37 11.66
N LYS A 192 -12.51 28.05 11.50
CA LYS A 192 -13.56 27.29 12.18
C LYS A 192 -13.50 27.48 13.68
N LEU A 193 -12.28 27.41 14.24
CA LEU A 193 -12.01 27.64 15.64
C LEU A 193 -12.44 29.04 16.09
N PHE A 194 -11.96 30.07 15.40
CA PHE A 194 -12.32 31.46 15.68
C PHE A 194 -13.84 31.70 15.62
N VAL A 195 -14.52 31.10 14.63
CA VAL A 195 -15.97 31.20 14.48
C VAL A 195 -16.71 30.54 15.65
N VAL A 196 -16.25 29.36 16.12
CA VAL A 196 -16.85 28.67 17.26
C VAL A 196 -16.68 29.50 18.55
N GLU A 197 -15.48 30.02 18.79
CA GLU A 197 -15.17 30.82 19.97
C GLU A 197 -15.97 32.14 20.00
N LEU A 198 -16.03 32.84 18.86
CA LEU A 198 -16.86 34.04 18.69
C LEU A 198 -18.35 33.73 18.92
N TYR A 199 -18.82 32.56 18.48
CA TYR A 199 -20.21 32.16 18.67
C TYR A 199 -20.54 31.81 20.12
N CYS A 200 -19.64 31.10 20.81
CA CYS A 200 -19.76 30.77 22.23
C CYS A 200 -19.79 32.04 23.10
N THR A 201 -18.88 32.98 22.86
CA THR A 201 -18.84 34.28 23.56
C THR A 201 -20.09 35.11 23.30
N HIS A 202 -20.53 35.21 22.05
CA HIS A 202 -21.77 35.89 21.70
C HIS A 202 -22.99 35.30 22.42
N THR A 203 -23.10 33.97 22.44
CA THR A 203 -24.21 33.26 23.08
C THR A 203 -24.18 33.46 24.60
N ALA A 204 -22.99 33.38 25.21
CA ALA A 204 -22.80 33.63 26.64
C ALA A 204 -23.17 35.08 27.01
N ALA A 205 -22.75 36.07 26.21
CA ALA A 205 -23.12 37.47 26.40
C ALA A 205 -24.64 37.67 26.42
N CYS A 206 -25.36 37.02 25.49
CA CYS A 206 -26.82 37.08 25.45
C CYS A 206 -27.47 36.42 26.67
N ILE A 207 -26.91 35.32 27.17
CA ILE A 207 -27.40 34.64 28.38
C ILE A 207 -27.09 35.46 29.65
N PHE A 208 -25.91 36.08 29.75
CA PHE A 208 -25.58 36.99 30.86
C PHE A 208 -26.57 38.15 30.95
N TYR A 209 -26.89 38.77 29.81
CA TYR A 209 -27.89 39.83 29.76
C TYR A 209 -29.29 39.30 30.10
N TYR A 210 -29.66 38.12 29.58
CA TYR A 210 -30.92 37.47 29.92
C TYR A 210 -31.07 37.25 31.43
N LEU A 211 -30.05 36.71 32.09
CA LEU A 211 -30.07 36.47 33.54
C LEU A 211 -30.29 37.76 34.32
N ALA A 212 -29.62 38.85 33.94
CA ALA A 212 -29.81 40.17 34.56
C ALA A 212 -31.24 40.71 34.36
N THR A 213 -31.83 40.54 33.17
CA THR A 213 -33.19 41.05 32.89
C THR A 213 -34.31 40.23 33.52
N THR A 214 -34.06 38.99 33.96
CA THR A 214 -35.10 38.18 34.64
C THR A 214 -35.46 38.69 36.05
N LEU A 215 -34.59 39.48 36.68
CA LEU A 215 -34.89 40.09 37.98
C LEU A 215 -35.91 41.24 37.84
N PRO A 216 -36.76 41.49 38.86
CA PRO A 216 -37.68 42.61 38.83
C PRO A 216 -36.92 43.97 38.82
N PRO A 217 -37.51 45.06 38.28
CA PRO A 217 -36.86 46.37 38.22
C PRO A 217 -36.32 46.88 39.56
N SER A 218 -36.98 46.54 40.67
CA SER A 218 -36.56 46.92 42.02
C SER A 218 -35.25 46.29 42.49
N GLN A 219 -34.76 45.26 41.80
CA GLN A 219 -33.54 44.52 42.14
C GLN A 219 -32.47 44.64 41.05
N GLU A 220 -32.55 45.63 40.16
CA GLU A 220 -31.57 45.80 39.07
C GLU A 220 -30.14 45.98 39.59
N GLY A 221 -29.95 46.64 40.73
CA GLY A 221 -28.64 46.80 41.37
C GLY A 221 -27.99 45.50 41.89
N TYR A 222 -28.73 44.39 41.99
CA TYR A 222 -28.21 43.07 42.40
C TYR A 222 -27.84 42.18 41.19
N THR A 223 -27.51 42.81 40.06
CA THR A 223 -27.05 42.13 38.84
C THR A 223 -25.65 42.60 38.49
N TRP A 224 -24.90 41.77 37.75
CA TRP A 224 -23.56 42.11 37.28
C TRP A 224 -23.49 43.46 36.54
N ILE A 225 -24.51 43.81 35.76
CA ILE A 225 -24.58 45.05 34.99
C ILE A 225 -25.09 46.21 35.82
N GLY A 226 -26.10 46.00 36.69
CA GLY A 226 -26.67 47.07 37.50
C GLY A 226 -25.76 47.53 38.64
N SER A 227 -24.83 46.69 39.09
CA SER A 227 -23.78 47.06 40.06
C SER A 227 -22.57 47.74 39.42
N LEU A 228 -22.49 47.78 38.08
CA LEU A 228 -21.31 48.24 37.36
C LEU A 228 -21.13 49.77 37.45
N LYS A 229 -19.91 50.18 37.78
CA LYS A 229 -19.46 51.58 37.74
C LYS A 229 -18.18 51.66 36.93
N MET A 230 -18.22 52.37 35.80
CA MET A 230 -17.05 52.60 34.94
C MET A 230 -16.79 54.09 34.82
N GLY A 231 -15.80 54.59 35.56
CA GLY A 231 -15.54 56.03 35.68
C GLY A 231 -16.76 56.76 36.25
N ASP A 232 -17.23 57.79 35.54
CA ASP A 232 -18.42 58.58 35.93
C ASP A 232 -19.76 57.92 35.52
N TYR A 233 -19.74 56.82 34.77
CA TYR A 233 -20.96 56.15 34.32
C TYR A 233 -21.44 55.10 35.33
N ASN A 234 -22.72 55.18 35.70
CA ASN A 234 -23.40 54.25 36.59
C ASN A 234 -24.53 53.52 35.83
N TYR A 235 -24.48 52.18 35.83
CA TYR A 235 -25.41 51.33 35.09
C TYR A 235 -26.63 50.87 35.91
N SER A 236 -26.91 51.52 37.04
CA SER A 236 -28.03 51.18 37.94
C SER A 236 -29.41 51.03 37.28
N GLN A 237 -29.68 51.72 36.16
CA GLN A 237 -30.89 51.62 35.34
C GLN A 237 -30.55 51.18 33.91
N PHE A 238 -29.82 50.07 33.78
CA PHE A 238 -29.33 49.60 32.48
C PHE A 238 -30.44 49.32 31.44
N ARG A 239 -31.71 49.23 31.84
CA ARG A 239 -32.86 49.04 30.94
C ARG A 239 -33.29 50.28 30.16
N GLU A 240 -32.74 51.44 30.44
CA GLU A 240 -33.01 52.68 29.70
C GLU A 240 -31.90 53.02 28.70
N ILE A 241 -30.72 52.42 28.86
CA ILE A 241 -29.53 52.61 28.01
C ILE A 241 -29.79 52.12 26.58
N ASP A 242 -29.11 52.62 25.57
CA ASP A 242 -29.26 52.09 24.21
C ASP A 242 -28.90 50.58 24.12
N LEU A 243 -29.53 49.87 23.18
CA LEU A 243 -29.34 48.42 23.03
C LEU A 243 -27.90 48.06 22.65
N TRP A 244 -27.23 48.92 21.87
CA TRP A 244 -25.85 48.70 21.43
C TRP A 244 -24.89 48.69 22.61
N THR A 245 -24.96 49.70 23.48
CA THR A 245 -24.12 49.75 24.69
C THR A 245 -24.37 48.53 25.57
N ARG A 246 -25.62 48.14 25.82
CA ARG A 246 -25.91 46.94 26.63
C ARG A 246 -25.32 45.66 26.02
N TYR A 247 -25.43 45.50 24.70
CA TYR A 247 -24.86 44.35 24.00
C TYR A 247 -23.34 44.35 24.09
N ILE A 248 -22.68 45.48 23.82
CA ILE A 248 -21.22 45.61 23.88
C ILE A 248 -20.71 45.38 25.30
N THR A 249 -21.37 45.91 26.34
CA THR A 249 -21.00 45.65 27.74
C THR A 249 -21.14 44.18 28.11
N SER A 250 -22.20 43.51 27.63
CA SER A 250 -22.41 42.07 27.86
C SER A 250 -21.38 41.21 27.12
N LEU A 251 -21.02 41.60 25.90
CA LEU A 251 -19.99 40.94 25.10
C LEU A 251 -18.61 41.12 25.74
N TYR A 252 -18.30 42.33 26.20
CA TYR A 252 -17.08 42.62 26.95
C TYR A 252 -16.98 41.71 28.19
N PHE A 253 -18.07 41.60 28.97
CA PHE A 253 -18.07 40.73 30.13
C PHE A 253 -17.83 39.25 29.78
N ALA A 254 -18.47 38.75 28.72
CA ALA A 254 -18.29 37.38 28.26
C ALA A 254 -16.85 37.10 27.77
N ILE A 255 -16.25 38.05 27.03
CA ILE A 255 -14.87 37.95 26.53
C ILE A 255 -13.85 37.99 27.67
N VAL A 256 -14.00 38.92 28.62
CA VAL A 256 -13.10 39.01 29.79
C VAL A 256 -13.16 37.75 30.64
N THR A 257 -14.35 37.17 30.78
CA THR A 257 -14.55 35.90 31.51
C THR A 257 -13.94 34.71 30.75
N MET A 258 -14.08 34.67 29.42
CA MET A 258 -13.48 33.64 28.55
C MET A 258 -11.95 33.70 28.59
N ALA A 259 -11.38 34.88 28.36
CA ALA A 259 -9.93 35.07 28.35
C ALA A 259 -9.29 34.89 29.73
N THR A 260 -10.07 34.61 30.78
CA THR A 260 -9.62 34.45 32.18
C THR A 260 -8.82 35.64 32.74
N VAL A 261 -8.94 36.82 32.11
CA VAL A 261 -8.20 38.04 32.49
C VAL A 261 -8.73 38.61 33.80
N GLY A 262 -10.06 38.60 33.98
CA GLY A 262 -10.71 38.91 35.25
C GLY A 262 -10.33 40.27 35.86
N TYR A 263 -10.58 41.38 35.17
CA TYR A 263 -10.27 42.74 35.64
C TYR A 263 -10.91 43.13 36.99
N GLY A 264 -11.91 42.38 37.49
CA GLY A 264 -12.56 42.60 38.79
C GLY A 264 -13.69 43.65 38.77
N ASP A 265 -13.68 44.55 37.80
CA ASP A 265 -14.71 45.61 37.65
C ASP A 265 -16.09 45.05 37.32
N VAL A 266 -16.14 43.92 36.61
CA VAL A 266 -17.39 43.22 36.26
C VAL A 266 -17.37 41.83 36.89
N HIS A 267 -18.33 41.55 37.76
CA HIS A 267 -18.44 40.28 38.46
C HIS A 267 -19.92 39.91 38.66
N ALA A 268 -20.20 38.60 38.79
CA ALA A 268 -21.53 38.15 39.18
C ALA A 268 -21.86 38.61 40.59
N VAL A 269 -23.06 39.15 40.77
CA VAL A 269 -23.60 39.54 42.08
C VAL A 269 -24.63 38.52 42.56
N ASN A 270 -25.36 37.91 41.62
CA ASN A 270 -26.41 36.95 41.92
C ASN A 270 -25.89 35.50 41.87
N ASN A 271 -26.37 34.63 42.77
CA ASN A 271 -26.07 33.20 42.76
C ASN A 271 -26.33 32.56 41.38
N ARG A 272 -27.38 32.99 40.67
CA ARG A 272 -27.71 32.47 39.32
C ARG A 272 -26.63 32.84 38.29
N GLU A 273 -26.10 34.06 38.38
CA GLU A 273 -25.01 34.54 37.52
C GLU A 273 -23.72 33.80 37.87
N MET A 274 -23.41 33.61 39.16
CA MET A 274 -22.23 32.87 39.61
C MET A 274 -22.22 31.43 39.11
N VAL A 275 -23.35 30.72 39.21
CA VAL A 275 -23.48 29.36 38.68
C VAL A 275 -23.24 29.32 37.18
N PHE A 276 -23.79 30.28 36.44
CA PHE A 276 -23.58 30.35 34.99
C PHE A 276 -22.13 30.67 34.62
N ILE A 277 -21.45 31.60 35.33
CA ILE A 277 -20.02 31.86 35.14
C ILE A 277 -19.21 30.59 35.38
N MET A 278 -19.48 29.86 36.45
CA MET A 278 -18.76 28.63 36.78
C MET A 278 -18.89 27.59 35.65
N ILE A 279 -20.10 27.42 35.11
CA ILE A 279 -20.34 26.54 33.95
C ILE A 279 -19.61 27.05 32.71
N TYR A 280 -19.70 28.35 32.43
CA TYR A 280 -19.10 28.97 31.25
C TYR A 280 -17.58 28.86 31.25
N VAL A 281 -16.91 29.22 32.34
CA VAL A 281 -15.44 29.10 32.50
C VAL A 281 -15.00 27.64 32.39
N SER A 282 -15.76 26.70 32.97
CA SER A 282 -15.44 25.27 32.88
C SER A 282 -15.52 24.76 31.44
N LEU A 283 -16.57 25.14 30.70
CA LEU A 283 -16.72 24.78 29.29
C LEU A 283 -15.64 25.40 28.41
N ASP A 284 -15.26 26.64 28.71
CA ASP A 284 -14.23 27.37 27.98
C ASP A 284 -12.84 26.76 28.18
N MET A 285 -12.49 26.38 29.41
CA MET A 285 -11.23 25.65 29.67
C MET A 285 -11.17 24.32 28.91
N ILE A 286 -12.27 23.57 28.86
CA ILE A 286 -12.34 22.31 28.09
C ILE A 286 -12.22 22.59 26.59
N LEU A 287 -12.90 23.63 26.10
CA LEU A 287 -12.84 24.04 24.70
C LEU A 287 -11.41 24.45 24.34
N GLY A 288 -10.77 25.32 25.11
CA GLY A 288 -9.37 25.72 24.92
C GLY A 288 -8.40 24.54 24.87
N ALA A 289 -8.55 23.56 25.77
CA ALA A 289 -7.74 22.34 25.75
C ALA A 289 -7.97 21.49 24.49
N TYR A 290 -9.24 21.26 24.13
CA TYR A 290 -9.61 20.54 22.90
C TYR A 290 -9.03 21.18 21.64
N LEU A 291 -8.93 22.51 21.63
CA LEU A 291 -8.46 23.28 20.48
C LEU A 291 -6.93 23.29 20.38
N LEU A 292 -6.22 23.35 21.51
CA LEU A 292 -4.75 23.26 21.56
C LEU A 292 -4.25 21.89 21.12
N GLU A 293 -4.81 20.81 21.68
CA GLU A 293 -4.40 19.43 21.36
C GLU A 293 -4.56 19.13 19.87
N ARG A 294 -5.71 19.52 19.31
CA ARG A 294 -6.07 19.07 17.98
C ARG A 294 -5.31 19.89 16.90
N ASN A 295 -4.94 21.15 17.14
CA ASN A 295 -4.34 22.05 16.13
C ASN A 295 -2.94 21.64 15.65
N TRP A 296 -2.22 20.81 16.42
CA TRP A 296 -0.86 20.38 16.08
C TRP A 296 -0.80 19.08 15.26
N ASP A 297 -1.92 18.38 15.10
CA ASP A 297 -1.96 17.12 14.36
C ASP A 297 -2.00 17.38 12.85
N ILE A 298 -0.82 17.59 12.27
CA ILE A 298 -0.61 17.31 10.85
C ILE A 298 -0.88 15.81 10.67
N PRO A 299 -1.78 15.40 9.75
CA PRO A 299 -2.03 13.97 9.50
C PRO A 299 -0.70 13.24 9.29
N ILE A 300 -0.51 12.10 9.94
CA ILE A 300 0.76 11.34 9.95
C ILE A 300 1.27 11.09 8.52
N SER A 301 0.36 10.88 7.57
CA SER A 301 0.69 10.71 6.15
C SER A 301 1.29 11.95 5.48
N PHE A 302 0.91 13.15 5.93
CA PHE A 302 1.40 14.41 5.39
C PHE A 302 2.76 14.77 6.01
N ARG A 303 2.91 14.60 7.34
CA ARG A 303 4.20 14.72 8.04
C ARG A 303 5.25 13.77 7.44
N ALA A 304 4.87 12.52 7.19
CA ALA A 304 5.74 11.53 6.56
C ALA A 304 6.18 11.96 5.15
N LYS A 305 5.28 12.52 4.33
CA LYS A 305 5.62 13.00 2.97
C LYS A 305 6.55 14.23 2.99
N ILE A 306 6.32 15.17 3.90
CA ILE A 306 7.18 16.35 4.07
C ILE A 306 8.58 15.91 4.51
N SER A 307 8.65 15.07 5.55
CA SER A 307 9.89 14.57 6.12
C SER A 307 10.68 13.71 5.12
N GLN A 308 10.00 12.88 4.33
CA GLN A 308 10.61 12.18 3.19
C GLN A 308 11.25 13.15 2.18
N LYS A 309 10.54 14.20 1.79
CA LYS A 309 11.04 15.13 0.77
C LYS A 309 12.25 15.95 1.25
N LEU A 310 12.30 16.27 2.54
CA LEU A 310 13.38 17.07 3.14
C LEU A 310 14.62 16.24 3.48
N TYR A 311 14.45 15.09 4.14
CA TYR A 311 15.58 14.37 4.75
C TYR A 311 16.07 13.16 3.94
N GLU A 312 15.31 12.65 2.97
CA GLU A 312 15.76 11.57 2.08
C GLU A 312 17.13 11.81 1.41
N PRO A 313 17.48 13.01 0.90
CA PRO A 313 18.81 13.23 0.32
C PRO A 313 19.94 13.10 1.35
N TYR A 314 19.79 13.68 2.54
CA TYR A 314 20.80 13.61 3.60
C TYR A 314 21.04 12.17 4.09
N ILE A 315 19.97 11.38 4.24
CA ILE A 315 20.09 9.98 4.70
C ILE A 315 20.79 9.10 3.65
N ARG A 316 20.60 9.39 2.35
CA ARG A 316 21.29 8.66 1.26
C ARG A 316 22.80 8.88 1.24
N GLU A 317 23.26 10.02 1.76
CA GLU A 317 24.69 10.37 1.81
C GLU A 317 25.41 9.71 3.00
N VAL A 318 24.66 9.20 3.99
CA VAL A 318 25.23 8.52 5.16
C VAL A 318 25.87 7.19 4.75
N PRO A 319 27.16 6.95 5.06
CA PRO A 319 27.89 5.75 4.64
C PRO A 319 27.28 4.42 5.11
N ILE A 320 26.65 4.42 6.29
CA ILE A 320 26.05 3.23 6.93
C ILE A 320 24.89 2.67 6.09
N PHE A 321 24.18 3.50 5.32
CA PHE A 321 23.03 3.10 4.53
C PHE A 321 23.36 2.82 3.06
N LYS A 322 24.65 2.73 2.71
CA LYS A 322 25.10 2.50 1.33
C LYS A 322 24.71 1.09 0.87
N GLY A 323 23.88 1.03 -0.18
CA GLY A 323 23.35 -0.23 -0.73
C GLY A 323 21.93 -0.59 -0.27
N CYS A 324 21.32 0.21 0.61
CA CYS A 324 19.93 0.03 1.04
C CYS A 324 18.93 0.45 -0.06
N SER A 325 17.70 -0.07 0.03
CA SER A 325 16.64 0.20 -0.95
C SER A 325 16.05 1.62 -0.81
N SER A 326 15.51 2.16 -1.91
CA SER A 326 14.81 3.46 -1.91
C SER A 326 13.61 3.53 -0.96
N GLY A 327 12.96 2.39 -0.70
CA GLY A 327 11.86 2.28 0.26
C GLY A 327 12.33 2.41 1.71
N PHE A 328 13.52 1.88 2.03
CA PHE A 328 14.12 1.98 3.36
C PHE A 328 14.48 3.42 3.71
N PHE A 329 15.11 4.16 2.78
CA PHE A 329 15.39 5.58 2.95
C PHE A 329 14.14 6.40 3.27
N LYS A 330 13.01 6.11 2.59
CA LYS A 330 11.74 6.78 2.84
C LYS A 330 11.13 6.45 4.20
N GLN A 331 11.34 5.24 4.71
CA GLN A 331 10.88 4.85 6.04
C GLN A 331 11.70 5.53 7.14
N ILE A 332 13.04 5.56 7.02
CA ILE A 332 13.90 6.30 7.94
C ILE A 332 13.53 7.77 7.88
N ALA A 333 13.49 8.36 6.69
CA ALA A 333 13.15 9.77 6.51
C ALA A 333 11.83 10.12 7.18
N SER A 334 10.80 9.26 7.09
CA SER A 334 9.51 9.51 7.76
C SER A 334 9.53 9.46 9.29
N LYS A 335 10.59 8.92 9.89
CA LYS A 335 10.78 8.77 11.34
C LYS A 335 11.83 9.71 11.93
N VAL A 336 12.53 10.49 11.09
CA VAL A 336 13.51 11.48 11.55
C VAL A 336 12.82 12.57 12.36
N HIS A 337 13.42 12.90 13.50
CA HIS A 337 13.06 14.05 14.32
C HIS A 337 14.14 15.12 14.14
N GLU A 338 13.72 16.36 13.94
CA GLU A 338 14.62 17.50 13.80
C GLU A 338 14.97 18.03 15.18
N GLU A 339 16.27 18.15 15.46
CA GLU A 339 16.80 18.80 16.65
C GLU A 339 17.82 19.85 16.23
N THR A 340 17.75 21.04 16.86
CA THR A 340 18.62 22.18 16.57
C THR A 340 19.42 22.52 17.81
N PHE A 341 20.75 22.57 17.67
CA PHE A 341 21.68 22.90 18.75
C PHE A 341 22.29 24.28 18.54
N LEU A 342 22.53 25.01 19.63
CA LEU A 342 23.19 26.30 19.58
C LEU A 342 24.73 26.13 19.51
N PRO A 343 25.47 27.08 18.91
CA PRO A 343 26.93 27.05 18.93
C PRO A 343 27.47 27.03 20.38
N GLY A 344 28.30 26.04 20.72
CA GLY A 344 28.87 25.85 22.05
C GLY A 344 28.07 24.96 23.00
N GLU A 345 26.94 24.42 22.54
CA GLU A 345 26.15 23.43 23.28
C GLU A 345 26.79 22.04 23.16
N VAL A 346 26.90 21.33 24.28
CA VAL A 346 27.44 19.96 24.31
C VAL A 346 26.33 18.99 23.93
N ILE A 347 26.49 18.32 22.78
CA ILE A 347 25.49 17.39 22.24
C ILE A 347 25.63 15.99 22.86
N VAL A 348 26.87 15.53 23.04
CA VAL A 348 27.19 14.22 23.61
C VAL A 348 28.32 14.37 24.62
N GLU A 349 28.10 13.91 25.84
CA GLU A 349 29.13 13.85 26.88
C GLU A 349 29.87 12.50 26.85
N GLN A 350 31.16 12.53 27.18
CA GLN A 350 32.01 11.33 27.14
C GLN A 350 31.63 10.36 28.28
N GLY A 351 31.15 9.17 27.91
CA GLY A 351 30.79 8.11 28.86
C GLY A 351 29.29 7.93 29.09
N ASP A 352 28.45 8.72 28.42
CA ASP A 352 26.99 8.61 28.53
C ASP A 352 26.43 7.56 27.55
N PHE A 353 25.46 6.77 28.00
CA PHE A 353 24.80 5.76 27.15
C PHE A 353 23.78 6.47 26.25
N MET A 354 24.08 6.54 24.94
CA MET A 354 23.20 7.20 23.98
C MET A 354 22.14 6.22 23.44
N ASP A 355 20.86 6.56 23.65
CA ASP A 355 19.69 5.86 23.10
C ASP A 355 19.29 6.35 21.69
N GLN A 356 19.96 7.38 21.17
CA GLN A 356 19.57 8.09 19.95
C GLN A 356 20.74 8.24 18.95
N PHE A 357 20.41 8.22 17.66
CA PHE A 357 21.35 8.37 16.56
C PHE A 357 21.19 9.73 15.89
N TYR A 358 22.26 10.53 15.86
CA TYR A 358 22.27 11.87 15.29
C TYR A 358 22.82 11.87 13.86
N ILE A 359 22.10 12.52 12.94
CA ILE A 359 22.55 12.79 11.56
C ILE A 359 22.69 14.29 11.40
N VAL A 360 23.92 14.76 11.20
CA VAL A 360 24.18 16.18 10.99
C VAL A 360 23.69 16.56 9.59
N CYS A 361 22.63 17.36 9.53
CA CYS A 361 22.10 17.89 8.27
C CYS A 361 22.78 19.22 7.89
N HIS A 362 23.04 20.09 8.89
CA HIS A 362 23.66 21.40 8.73
C HIS A 362 24.47 21.77 9.97
N GLY A 363 25.62 22.43 9.76
CA GLY A 363 26.52 22.84 10.84
C GLY A 363 27.80 22.01 10.90
N LYS A 364 28.71 22.39 11.79
CA LYS A 364 29.98 21.70 12.04
C LYS A 364 30.02 21.31 13.52
N LEU A 365 30.42 20.08 13.79
CA LEU A 365 30.68 19.60 15.14
C LEU A 365 32.17 19.71 15.44
N GLU A 366 32.51 20.19 16.63
CA GLU A 366 33.88 20.23 17.13
C GLU A 366 33.97 19.31 18.36
N GLU A 367 34.96 18.43 18.36
CA GLU A 367 35.20 17.53 19.48
C GLU A 367 36.20 18.15 20.44
N LEU A 368 35.78 18.34 21.69
CA LEU A 368 36.65 18.80 22.78
C LEU A 368 37.24 17.59 23.50
N GLY A 369 38.17 16.90 22.83
CA GLY A 369 39.01 15.88 23.44
C GLY A 369 40.23 16.51 24.12
N SER A 370 40.67 15.98 25.26
CA SER A 370 41.93 16.35 25.88
C SER A 370 43.10 16.03 24.94
N THR A 371 43.67 17.07 24.32
CA THR A 371 44.87 17.03 23.50
C THR A 371 46.09 16.68 24.34
N GLU A 372 46.66 15.50 24.10
CA GLU A 372 48.09 15.20 24.19
C GLU A 372 48.32 13.88 23.45
N GLU A 373 48.33 13.92 22.11
CA GLU A 373 48.93 12.89 21.21
C GLU A 373 48.67 13.17 19.70
N LEU A 374 47.93 14.22 19.34
CA LEU A 374 47.51 14.47 17.95
C LEU A 374 48.33 15.51 17.16
N GLU A 375 49.63 15.67 17.44
CA GLU A 375 50.50 16.56 16.62
C GLU A 375 51.28 15.83 15.49
N GLU A 376 51.35 14.49 15.48
CA GLU A 376 52.07 13.75 14.41
C GLU A 376 51.17 13.15 13.31
N ALA A 377 49.85 13.17 13.45
CA ALA A 377 48.93 12.58 12.47
C ALA A 377 48.38 13.57 11.43
N VAL A 378 48.51 14.88 11.67
CA VAL A 378 47.80 15.92 10.91
C VAL A 378 48.50 16.30 9.59
N ASP A 379 49.80 15.99 9.43
CA ASP A 379 50.56 16.41 8.25
C ASP A 379 50.46 15.43 7.04
N CYS A 380 49.87 14.23 7.22
CA CYS A 380 49.72 13.23 6.16
C CYS A 380 48.31 13.13 5.54
N LEU A 381 47.30 13.83 6.07
CA LEU A 381 45.91 13.72 5.60
C LEU A 381 45.37 14.96 4.89
N LEU A 382 46.19 16.00 4.72
CA LEU A 382 45.88 17.17 3.91
C LEU A 382 46.41 16.95 2.49
N ASN A 383 45.68 16.21 1.65
CA ASN A 383 45.53 16.51 0.22
C ASN A 383 44.57 15.53 -0.46
N HIS A 384 43.34 16.02 -0.67
CA HIS A 384 42.37 15.72 -1.73
C HIS A 384 40.94 15.60 -1.16
N THR A 385 40.23 16.72 -1.29
CA THR A 385 38.77 16.92 -1.43
C THR A 385 37.82 15.76 -1.09
N SER A 386 36.81 16.07 -0.27
CA SER A 386 35.68 15.24 0.23
C SER A 386 35.98 14.36 1.44
N LEU A 387 36.16 14.99 2.60
CA LEU A 387 36.41 14.32 3.87
C LEU A 387 35.37 14.82 4.89
N ASP A 388 34.24 14.12 5.03
CA ASP A 388 33.32 14.35 6.17
C ASP A 388 32.43 13.15 6.56
N GLY A 389 32.64 11.97 5.97
CA GLY A 389 31.96 10.73 6.36
C GLY A 389 32.81 9.74 7.18
N ARG A 390 34.08 10.05 7.44
CA ARG A 390 35.04 9.11 8.07
C ARG A 390 35.53 9.52 9.46
N PHE A 391 35.27 10.75 9.92
CA PHE A 391 35.81 11.24 11.18
C PHE A 391 35.00 10.78 12.41
N ILE A 392 33.67 10.63 12.29
CA ILE A 392 32.81 10.12 13.38
C ILE A 392 33.11 8.65 13.70
N ILE A 393 33.60 7.87 12.72
CA ILE A 393 33.96 6.46 12.93
C ILE A 393 35.25 6.33 13.75
N ASN A 394 36.21 7.26 13.60
CA ASN A 394 37.51 7.14 14.28
C ASN A 394 37.48 7.52 15.77
N ASN A 395 36.64 8.48 16.21
CA ASN A 395 36.55 8.81 17.64
C ASN A 395 35.63 7.88 18.45
N LEU A 396 34.78 7.09 17.78
CA LEU A 396 34.18 5.89 18.38
C LEU A 396 35.18 4.72 18.51
N LEU A 397 36.38 4.82 17.94
CA LEU A 397 37.36 3.72 17.80
C LEU A 397 38.59 3.81 18.74
N GLU A 398 38.82 4.92 19.45
CA GLU A 398 40.03 5.07 20.31
C GLU A 398 39.85 4.69 21.79
N GLY A 399 38.73 4.07 22.16
CA GLY A 399 38.47 3.54 23.51
C GLY A 399 38.72 2.04 23.67
N LYS A 400 39.91 1.51 23.33
CA LYS A 400 40.48 0.18 23.72
C LYS A 400 39.59 -1.10 23.78
N THR A 401 38.39 -1.13 23.19
CA THR A 401 37.46 -2.29 23.23
C THR A 401 36.73 -2.53 21.89
N THR A 402 37.37 -2.14 20.79
CA THR A 402 36.66 -1.70 19.57
C THR A 402 36.49 -2.72 18.44
N ASN A 403 36.85 -3.99 18.64
CA ASN A 403 36.55 -5.04 17.63
C ASN A 403 35.34 -5.91 17.97
N LEU A 404 34.94 -5.97 19.25
CA LEU A 404 33.82 -6.81 19.67
C LEU A 404 32.51 -6.02 19.67
N GLN A 405 32.50 -4.81 20.25
CA GLN A 405 31.29 -3.98 20.35
C GLN A 405 30.83 -3.42 18.99
N ASN A 406 31.76 -3.08 18.09
CA ASN A 406 31.41 -2.71 16.71
C ASN A 406 30.79 -3.88 15.93
N LYS A 407 31.33 -5.09 16.10
CA LYS A 407 30.69 -6.30 15.55
C LYS A 407 29.33 -6.58 16.17
N ILE A 408 29.16 -6.31 17.47
CA ILE A 408 27.89 -6.53 18.17
C ILE A 408 26.84 -5.52 17.70
N LEU A 409 27.16 -4.23 17.63
CA LEU A 409 26.22 -3.19 17.19
C LEU A 409 25.90 -3.29 15.69
N GLU A 410 26.90 -3.56 14.83
CA GLU A 410 26.64 -3.89 13.43
C GLU A 410 25.80 -5.16 13.32
N SER A 411 26.06 -6.19 14.13
CA SER A 411 25.26 -7.41 14.13
C SER A 411 23.82 -7.16 14.59
N ASP A 412 23.59 -6.29 15.57
CA ASP A 412 22.27 -5.99 16.11
C ASP A 412 21.43 -5.14 15.14
N ILE A 413 22.04 -4.15 14.48
CA ILE A 413 21.37 -3.36 13.43
C ILE A 413 21.07 -4.23 12.21
N VAL A 414 22.02 -5.05 11.76
CA VAL A 414 21.81 -6.00 10.66
C VAL A 414 20.74 -7.03 11.04
N LEU A 415 20.70 -7.46 12.30
CA LEU A 415 19.70 -8.40 12.81
C LEU A 415 18.31 -7.77 12.86
N HIS A 416 18.16 -6.51 13.26
CA HIS A 416 16.89 -5.80 13.21
C HIS A 416 16.42 -5.49 11.79
N ILE A 417 17.33 -5.09 10.89
CA ILE A 417 17.01 -4.92 9.46
C ILE A 417 16.56 -6.27 8.88
N GLY A 418 17.31 -7.34 9.14
CA GLY A 418 16.97 -8.69 8.70
C GLY A 418 15.62 -9.19 9.26
N GLN A 419 15.31 -8.89 10.52
CA GLN A 419 14.02 -9.21 11.12
C GLN A 419 12.88 -8.48 10.41
N HIS A 420 13.00 -7.18 10.17
CA HIS A 420 11.96 -6.40 9.50
C HIS A 420 11.77 -6.82 8.03
N GLU A 421 12.85 -7.09 7.29
CA GLU A 421 12.78 -7.62 5.93
C GLU A 421 12.13 -9.01 5.89
N SER A 422 12.43 -9.87 6.87
CA SER A 422 11.82 -11.20 6.98
C SER A 422 10.32 -11.11 7.26
N GLU A 423 9.88 -10.15 8.08
CA GLU A 423 8.47 -9.94 8.38
C GLU A 423 7.69 -9.43 7.16
N LEU A 424 8.27 -8.49 6.40
CA LEU A 424 7.70 -8.01 5.14
C LEU A 424 7.60 -9.13 4.09
N THR A 425 8.65 -9.95 3.97
CA THR A 425 8.69 -11.12 3.08
C THR A 425 7.61 -12.13 3.45
N MET A 426 7.47 -12.44 4.75
CA MET A 426 6.43 -13.34 5.24
C MET A 426 5.03 -12.81 4.90
N LYS A 427 4.77 -11.53 5.14
CA LYS A 427 3.48 -10.89 4.81
C LYS A 427 3.19 -10.91 3.31
N LEU A 428 4.21 -10.71 2.47
CA LEU A 428 4.10 -10.78 1.02
C LEU A 428 3.76 -12.20 0.56
N ASN A 429 4.47 -13.20 1.07
CA ASN A 429 4.22 -14.62 0.76
C ASN A 429 2.83 -15.06 1.21
N CYS A 430 2.37 -14.65 2.39
CA CYS A 430 1.00 -14.89 2.83
C CYS A 430 -0.03 -14.26 1.88
N ALA A 431 0.18 -13.01 1.45
CA ALA A 431 -0.73 -12.34 0.51
C ALA A 431 -0.79 -13.08 -0.85
N ALA A 432 0.36 -13.52 -1.36
CA ALA A 432 0.45 -14.32 -2.58
C ALA A 432 -0.24 -15.68 -2.45
N TYR A 433 -0.15 -16.33 -1.28
CA TYR A 433 -0.78 -17.63 -1.03
C TYR A 433 -2.32 -17.53 -0.93
N TYR A 434 -2.84 -16.49 -0.27
CA TYR A 434 -4.28 -16.31 -0.06
C TYR A 434 -5.01 -15.60 -1.22
N GLY A 435 -4.30 -15.06 -2.21
CA GLY A 435 -4.93 -14.39 -3.35
C GLY A 435 -5.35 -12.94 -3.08
N ASP A 436 -4.80 -12.28 -2.06
CA ASP A 436 -5.07 -10.87 -1.77
C ASP A 436 -4.23 -9.93 -2.65
N PHE A 437 -4.72 -9.65 -3.86
CA PHE A 437 -4.01 -8.82 -4.85
C PHE A 437 -3.77 -7.38 -4.38
N HIS A 438 -4.75 -6.77 -3.72
CA HIS A 438 -4.63 -5.41 -3.22
C HIS A 438 -3.57 -5.29 -2.13
N ARG A 439 -3.51 -6.26 -1.21
CA ARG A 439 -2.48 -6.28 -0.16
C ARG A 439 -1.10 -6.57 -0.74
N LEU A 440 -0.98 -7.48 -1.70
CA LEU A 440 0.26 -7.75 -2.41
C LEU A 440 0.79 -6.47 -3.09
N LYS A 441 -0.05 -5.75 -3.83
CA LYS A 441 0.33 -4.49 -4.50
C LYS A 441 0.80 -3.41 -3.51
N ARG A 442 0.14 -3.29 -2.35
CA ARG A 442 0.56 -2.35 -1.29
C ARG A 442 1.90 -2.74 -0.66
N LEU A 443 2.13 -4.02 -0.40
CA LEU A 443 3.38 -4.50 0.20
C LEU A 443 4.56 -4.30 -0.75
N VAL A 444 4.38 -4.59 -2.04
CA VAL A 444 5.39 -4.30 -3.07
C VAL A 444 5.62 -2.78 -3.19
N ALA A 445 4.58 -1.95 -3.12
CA ALA A 445 4.72 -0.49 -3.10
C ALA A 445 5.41 0.04 -1.83
N ALA A 446 5.31 -0.69 -0.71
CA ALA A 446 6.00 -0.39 0.54
C ALA A 446 7.47 -0.85 0.57
N GLY A 447 7.96 -1.48 -0.51
CA GLY A 447 9.36 -1.90 -0.66
C GLY A 447 9.63 -3.36 -0.29
N ALA A 448 8.61 -4.22 -0.19
CA ALA A 448 8.83 -5.66 -0.01
C ALA A 448 9.56 -6.25 -1.23
N ASP A 449 10.65 -6.98 -0.98
CA ASP A 449 11.45 -7.62 -2.02
C ASP A 449 10.75 -8.87 -2.56
N THR A 450 10.49 -8.89 -3.86
CA THR A 450 9.82 -9.98 -4.58
C THR A 450 10.73 -11.18 -4.85
N SER A 451 12.05 -11.04 -4.64
CA SER A 451 13.02 -12.12 -4.83
C SER A 451 13.15 -13.04 -3.60
N LYS A 452 12.81 -12.54 -2.41
CA LYS A 452 12.98 -13.27 -1.16
C LYS A 452 11.98 -14.43 -1.06
N THR A 453 12.49 -15.57 -0.61
CA THR A 453 11.76 -16.83 -0.57
C THR A 453 11.30 -17.20 0.84
N ASP A 454 10.30 -18.07 0.93
CA ASP A 454 9.84 -18.64 2.20
C ASP A 454 10.83 -19.70 2.75
N TYR A 455 10.50 -20.30 3.89
CA TYR A 455 11.31 -21.38 4.49
C TYR A 455 11.53 -22.59 3.58
N ASN A 456 10.69 -22.78 2.55
CA ASN A 456 10.79 -23.86 1.57
C ASN A 456 11.51 -23.42 0.28
N GLY A 457 12.02 -22.19 0.22
CA GLY A 457 12.64 -21.62 -0.98
C GLY A 457 11.63 -21.15 -2.03
N ARG A 458 10.35 -21.03 -1.70
CA ARG A 458 9.31 -20.57 -2.63
C ARG A 458 9.23 -19.06 -2.63
N SER A 459 9.30 -18.46 -3.81
CA SER A 459 9.07 -17.02 -4.01
C SER A 459 7.57 -16.69 -4.03
N PRO A 460 7.18 -15.40 -3.92
CA PRO A 460 5.80 -14.97 -4.14
C PRO A 460 5.24 -15.47 -5.49
N LEU A 461 6.09 -15.55 -6.51
CA LEU A 461 5.73 -16.06 -7.84
C LEU A 461 5.41 -17.55 -7.81
N HIS A 462 6.15 -18.37 -7.05
CA HIS A 462 5.82 -19.79 -6.85
C HIS A 462 4.43 -19.95 -6.22
N LEU A 463 4.13 -19.15 -5.19
CA LEU A 463 2.86 -19.27 -4.45
C LEU A 463 1.67 -18.84 -5.32
N ALA A 464 1.80 -17.74 -6.05
CA ALA A 464 0.79 -17.28 -7.00
C ALA A 464 0.59 -18.29 -8.14
N ALA A 465 1.69 -18.86 -8.67
CA ALA A 465 1.64 -19.86 -9.74
C ALA A 465 1.00 -21.18 -9.28
N SER A 466 1.33 -21.63 -8.07
CA SER A 466 0.76 -22.83 -7.45
C SER A 466 -0.74 -22.71 -7.19
N LYS A 467 -1.29 -21.50 -7.07
CA LYS A 467 -2.72 -21.25 -6.83
C LYS A 467 -3.50 -20.78 -8.07
N GLY A 468 -2.82 -20.48 -9.17
CA GLY A 468 -3.46 -20.06 -10.42
C GLY A 468 -3.90 -18.60 -10.44
N TYR A 469 -3.26 -17.71 -9.67
CA TYR A 469 -3.64 -16.29 -9.63
C TYR A 469 -3.01 -15.51 -10.78
N GLU A 470 -3.70 -15.45 -11.91
CA GLU A 470 -3.26 -14.80 -13.16
C GLU A 470 -2.86 -13.32 -12.97
N ASP A 471 -3.74 -12.50 -12.38
CA ASP A 471 -3.51 -11.07 -12.14
C ASP A 471 -2.26 -10.82 -11.28
N MET A 472 -2.02 -11.70 -10.31
CA MET A 472 -0.85 -11.61 -9.43
C MET A 472 0.42 -11.97 -10.17
N VAL A 473 0.39 -13.04 -10.97
CA VAL A 473 1.53 -13.48 -11.77
C VAL A 473 1.90 -12.39 -12.77
N GLN A 474 0.94 -11.81 -13.49
CA GLN A 474 1.19 -10.71 -14.42
C GLN A 474 1.81 -9.49 -13.71
N PHE A 475 1.29 -9.12 -12.54
CA PHE A 475 1.85 -8.01 -11.76
C PHE A 475 3.27 -8.27 -11.25
N LEU A 476 3.56 -9.49 -10.77
CA LEU A 476 4.90 -9.86 -10.30
C LEU A 476 5.90 -9.90 -11.45
N LEU A 477 5.49 -10.37 -12.63
CA LEU A 477 6.30 -10.35 -13.86
C LEU A 477 6.59 -8.91 -14.31
N GLN A 478 5.60 -8.01 -14.27
CA GLN A 478 5.81 -6.57 -14.51
C GLN A 478 6.82 -5.93 -13.54
N LYS A 479 6.96 -6.48 -12.33
CA LYS A 479 7.94 -6.04 -11.33
C LYS A 479 9.31 -6.73 -11.46
N LYS A 480 9.57 -7.40 -12.59
CA LYS A 480 10.83 -8.09 -12.91
C LYS A 480 11.18 -9.20 -11.90
N ALA A 481 10.17 -9.91 -11.38
CA ALA A 481 10.42 -11.10 -10.58
C ALA A 481 11.17 -12.17 -11.41
N GLU A 482 12.08 -12.90 -10.77
CA GLU A 482 12.83 -13.99 -11.42
C GLU A 482 11.89 -15.14 -11.80
N VAL A 483 11.77 -15.40 -13.10
CA VAL A 483 10.82 -16.37 -13.66
C VAL A 483 11.27 -17.82 -13.42
N ASN A 484 12.58 -18.08 -13.51
CA ASN A 484 13.19 -19.41 -13.38
C ASN A 484 13.80 -19.67 -11.99
N ILE A 485 13.28 -19.00 -10.95
CA ILE A 485 13.74 -19.25 -9.58
C ILE A 485 13.39 -20.68 -9.15
N ILE A 486 14.29 -21.36 -8.45
CA ILE A 486 14.10 -22.74 -7.99
C ILE A 486 13.85 -22.78 -6.48
N ASP A 487 12.88 -23.59 -6.05
CA ASP A 487 12.66 -23.88 -4.64
C ASP A 487 13.65 -24.93 -4.10
N LYS A 488 13.59 -25.22 -2.79
CA LYS A 488 14.47 -26.23 -2.16
C LYS A 488 14.25 -27.66 -2.69
N TYR A 489 13.17 -27.89 -3.43
CA TYR A 489 12.84 -29.16 -4.05
C TYR A 489 13.22 -29.18 -5.54
N GLY A 490 13.92 -28.15 -6.05
CA GLY A 490 14.35 -28.04 -7.43
C GLY A 490 13.21 -27.71 -8.40
N LYS A 491 12.09 -27.17 -7.92
CA LYS A 491 10.93 -26.84 -8.76
C LYS A 491 10.91 -25.36 -9.07
N THR A 492 10.48 -25.03 -10.29
CA THR A 492 10.23 -23.64 -10.72
C THR A 492 8.75 -23.25 -10.57
N PRO A 493 8.39 -21.95 -10.63
CA PRO A 493 7.00 -21.51 -10.63
C PRO A 493 6.16 -22.18 -11.74
N LEU A 494 6.76 -22.41 -12.92
CA LEU A 494 6.13 -23.12 -14.03
C LEU A 494 5.78 -24.57 -13.66
N HIS A 495 6.67 -25.27 -12.94
CA HIS A 495 6.38 -26.62 -12.46
C HIS A 495 5.17 -26.67 -11.53
N GLU A 496 5.06 -25.73 -10.59
CA GLU A 496 3.93 -25.69 -9.65
C GLU A 496 2.62 -25.31 -10.36
N ALA A 497 2.64 -24.44 -11.38
CA ALA A 497 1.48 -24.17 -12.22
C ALA A 497 1.01 -25.42 -12.99
N ILE A 498 1.93 -26.12 -13.66
CA ILE A 498 1.62 -27.33 -14.45
C ILE A 498 1.10 -28.47 -13.56
N LYS A 499 1.74 -28.66 -12.40
CA LYS A 499 1.36 -29.69 -11.42
C LYS A 499 -0.04 -29.50 -10.88
N ASN A 500 -0.46 -28.25 -10.67
CA ASN A 500 -1.80 -27.94 -10.14
C ASN A 500 -2.84 -27.67 -11.24
N GLY A 501 -2.45 -27.76 -12.52
CA GLY A 501 -3.37 -27.66 -13.66
C GLY A 501 -3.75 -26.22 -14.04
N HIS A 502 -2.88 -25.25 -13.79
CA HIS A 502 -3.12 -23.84 -14.10
C HIS A 502 -2.55 -23.44 -15.46
N ASP A 503 -3.25 -23.81 -16.54
CA ASP A 503 -2.78 -23.68 -17.93
C ASP A 503 -2.53 -22.22 -18.34
N LEU A 504 -3.42 -21.30 -17.98
CA LEU A 504 -3.30 -19.88 -18.30
C LEU A 504 -2.08 -19.24 -17.62
N VAL A 505 -1.79 -19.66 -16.38
CA VAL A 505 -0.59 -19.21 -15.68
C VAL A 505 0.67 -19.83 -16.27
N ALA A 506 0.61 -21.10 -16.67
CA ALA A 506 1.73 -21.75 -17.35
C ALA A 506 2.06 -21.05 -18.68
N SER A 507 1.05 -20.70 -19.49
CA SER A 507 1.27 -19.96 -20.74
C SER A 507 1.88 -18.58 -20.48
N LEU A 508 1.39 -17.83 -19.50
CA LEU A 508 1.94 -16.52 -19.12
C LEU A 508 3.41 -16.60 -18.69
N LEU A 509 3.77 -17.65 -17.94
CA LEU A 509 5.15 -17.88 -17.51
C LEU A 509 6.06 -18.24 -18.69
N VAL A 510 5.61 -19.09 -19.61
CA VAL A 510 6.36 -19.46 -20.83
C VAL A 510 6.55 -18.26 -21.75
N GLU A 511 5.51 -17.44 -21.96
CA GLU A 511 5.61 -16.17 -22.69
C GLU A 511 6.64 -15.22 -22.09
N SER A 512 6.83 -15.31 -20.77
CA SER A 512 7.81 -14.52 -20.03
C SER A 512 9.21 -15.16 -19.96
N GLY A 513 9.46 -16.22 -20.73
CA GLY A 513 10.76 -16.89 -20.84
C GLY A 513 11.02 -17.98 -19.80
N ALA A 514 9.96 -18.55 -19.18
CA ALA A 514 10.11 -19.70 -18.30
C ALA A 514 10.55 -20.94 -19.10
N SER A 515 11.57 -21.65 -18.62
CA SER A 515 11.97 -22.95 -19.16
C SER A 515 11.59 -24.07 -18.19
N LEU A 516 11.05 -25.16 -18.72
CA LEU A 516 10.71 -26.35 -17.95
C LEU A 516 11.93 -27.28 -17.87
N ASP A 517 12.86 -26.97 -16.97
CA ASP A 517 13.98 -27.88 -16.65
C ASP A 517 13.58 -28.80 -15.50
N ILE A 518 12.97 -29.94 -15.81
CA ILE A 518 12.60 -30.94 -14.79
C ILE A 518 13.85 -31.72 -14.42
N VAL A 519 14.40 -31.42 -13.25
CA VAL A 519 15.36 -32.30 -12.58
C VAL A 519 14.67 -33.66 -12.40
N ASP A 520 15.16 -34.68 -13.09
CA ASP A 520 14.57 -36.04 -13.12
C ASP A 520 13.25 -36.17 -13.91
N ALA A 521 13.18 -35.51 -15.08
CA ALA A 521 12.06 -35.61 -16.03
C ALA A 521 11.58 -37.04 -16.29
N GLY A 522 12.52 -38.01 -16.33
CA GLY A 522 12.23 -39.43 -16.50
C GLY A 522 11.38 -40.00 -15.37
N ASN A 523 11.76 -39.81 -14.09
CA ASN A 523 10.95 -40.25 -12.96
C ASN A 523 9.61 -39.51 -12.88
N CYS A 524 9.57 -38.21 -13.14
CA CYS A 524 8.33 -37.43 -13.11
C CYS A 524 7.29 -37.93 -14.12
N LEU A 525 7.69 -38.11 -15.38
CA LEU A 525 6.83 -38.64 -16.44
C LEU A 525 6.41 -40.08 -16.14
N CYS A 526 7.34 -40.92 -15.69
CA CYS A 526 7.06 -42.30 -15.32
C CYS A 526 6.06 -42.42 -14.14
N MET A 527 6.16 -41.54 -13.14
CA MET A 527 5.23 -41.47 -12.02
C MET A 527 3.84 -40.99 -12.45
N ALA A 528 3.76 -40.05 -13.39
CA ALA A 528 2.49 -39.60 -13.96
C ALA A 528 1.77 -40.72 -14.72
N VAL A 529 2.51 -41.48 -15.54
CA VAL A 529 1.99 -42.69 -16.20
C VAL A 529 1.55 -43.73 -15.16
N ALA A 530 2.33 -43.92 -14.09
CA ALA A 530 1.97 -44.87 -13.04
C ALA A 530 0.68 -44.48 -12.29
N ARG A 531 0.36 -43.19 -12.20
CA ARG A 531 -0.87 -42.64 -11.60
C ARG A 531 -2.03 -42.48 -12.59
N GLU A 532 -1.79 -42.75 -13.88
CA GLU A 532 -2.77 -42.59 -14.97
C GLU A 532 -3.25 -41.14 -15.18
N ASP A 533 -2.39 -40.16 -14.84
CA ASP A 533 -2.72 -38.73 -14.97
C ASP A 533 -2.41 -38.24 -16.39
N LEU A 534 -3.38 -38.44 -17.29
CA LEU A 534 -3.29 -38.07 -18.71
C LEU A 534 -3.17 -36.56 -18.91
N ASP A 535 -3.91 -35.77 -18.13
CA ASP A 535 -3.95 -34.32 -18.27
C ASP A 535 -2.63 -33.68 -17.83
N TYR A 536 -2.03 -34.17 -16.74
CA TYR A 536 -0.70 -33.72 -16.33
C TYR A 536 0.36 -34.10 -17.36
N LEU A 537 0.31 -35.31 -17.93
CA LEU A 537 1.21 -35.73 -19.01
C LEU A 537 1.11 -34.81 -20.23
N ARG A 538 -0.11 -34.49 -20.67
CA ARG A 538 -0.34 -33.56 -21.78
C ARG A 538 0.29 -32.19 -21.49
N ARG A 539 -0.04 -31.58 -20.34
CA ARG A 539 0.51 -30.26 -19.96
C ARG A 539 2.03 -30.26 -19.92
N VAL A 540 2.65 -31.29 -19.34
CA VAL A 540 4.11 -31.38 -19.23
C VAL A 540 4.77 -31.51 -20.61
N MET A 541 4.17 -32.28 -21.53
CA MET A 541 4.68 -32.42 -22.91
C MET A 541 4.47 -31.16 -23.75
N ASP A 542 3.32 -30.49 -23.63
CA ASP A 542 3.05 -29.22 -24.31
C ASP A 542 4.05 -28.12 -23.90
N ASN A 543 4.57 -28.20 -22.68
CA ASN A 543 5.59 -27.29 -22.14
C ASN A 543 7.04 -27.78 -22.35
N GLY A 544 7.28 -28.73 -23.28
CA GLY A 544 8.62 -29.06 -23.78
C GLY A 544 9.34 -30.22 -23.09
N ALA A 545 8.67 -31.02 -22.26
CA ALA A 545 9.31 -32.18 -21.64
C ALA A 545 9.62 -33.30 -22.66
N ASN A 546 10.82 -33.86 -22.58
CA ASN A 546 11.24 -34.94 -23.47
C ASN A 546 10.56 -36.27 -23.09
N PRO A 547 9.70 -36.86 -23.96
CA PRO A 547 8.99 -38.10 -23.67
C PRO A 547 9.88 -39.35 -23.62
N ASN A 548 11.13 -39.24 -24.08
CA ASN A 548 12.13 -40.31 -24.05
C ASN A 548 13.03 -40.27 -22.81
N SER A 549 12.73 -39.38 -21.85
CA SER A 549 13.49 -39.27 -20.60
C SER A 549 13.39 -40.58 -19.82
N LYS A 550 14.54 -41.13 -19.43
CA LYS A 550 14.63 -42.42 -18.76
C LYS A 550 14.63 -42.25 -17.24
N ASN A 551 13.92 -43.15 -16.55
CA ASN A 551 13.94 -43.24 -15.10
C ASN A 551 15.21 -43.98 -14.60
N TYR A 552 15.32 -44.20 -13.28
CA TYR A 552 16.44 -44.94 -12.67
C TYR A 552 16.67 -46.34 -13.28
N ASP A 553 15.60 -47.02 -13.71
CA ASP A 553 15.67 -48.34 -14.34
C ASP A 553 15.96 -48.28 -15.86
N LEU A 554 16.34 -47.11 -16.38
CA LEU A 554 16.49 -46.82 -17.81
C LEU A 554 15.19 -47.02 -18.62
N ARG A 555 14.04 -47.11 -17.96
CA ARG A 555 12.73 -47.23 -18.59
C ARG A 555 12.23 -45.85 -19.00
N THR A 556 11.66 -45.77 -20.20
CA THR A 556 10.91 -44.60 -20.65
C THR A 556 9.46 -44.67 -20.16
N PRO A 557 8.72 -43.54 -20.11
CA PRO A 557 7.29 -43.52 -19.80
C PRO A 557 6.48 -44.52 -20.65
N LEU A 558 6.88 -44.72 -21.91
CA LEU A 558 6.25 -45.68 -22.82
C LEU A 558 6.41 -47.14 -22.36
N HIS A 559 7.52 -47.53 -21.72
CA HIS A 559 7.69 -48.87 -21.14
C HIS A 559 6.65 -49.13 -20.04
N LEU A 560 6.43 -48.15 -19.16
CA LEU A 560 5.45 -48.26 -18.07
C LEU A 560 4.01 -48.29 -18.58
N ALA A 561 3.68 -47.42 -19.55
CA ALA A 561 2.37 -47.45 -20.20
C ALA A 561 2.11 -48.80 -20.88
N SER A 562 3.15 -49.36 -21.51
CA SER A 562 3.10 -50.68 -22.17
C SER A 562 2.90 -51.83 -21.19
N SER A 563 3.67 -51.84 -20.10
CA SER A 563 3.58 -52.86 -19.05
C SER A 563 2.21 -52.86 -18.35
N LYS A 564 1.63 -51.68 -18.13
CA LYS A 564 0.30 -51.51 -17.51
C LYS A 564 -0.89 -51.66 -18.47
N GLY A 565 -0.66 -51.66 -19.78
CA GLY A 565 -1.74 -51.77 -20.77
C GLY A 565 -2.52 -50.46 -21.02
N LEU A 566 -1.93 -49.30 -20.78
CA LEU A 566 -2.58 -47.98 -20.85
C LEU A 566 -2.59 -47.42 -22.27
N CYS A 567 -3.58 -47.82 -23.09
CA CYS A 567 -3.66 -47.43 -24.51
C CYS A 567 -3.71 -45.92 -24.76
N ALA A 568 -4.53 -45.17 -24.01
CA ALA A 568 -4.70 -43.73 -24.21
C ALA A 568 -3.41 -42.95 -23.91
N ILE A 569 -2.70 -43.32 -22.84
CA ILE A 569 -1.43 -42.70 -22.47
C ILE A 569 -0.32 -43.09 -23.46
N ALA A 570 -0.29 -44.34 -23.92
CA ALA A 570 0.65 -44.77 -24.94
C ALA A 570 0.45 -44.02 -26.26
N GLN A 571 -0.79 -43.80 -26.68
CA GLN A 571 -1.10 -43.00 -27.86
C GLN A 571 -0.58 -41.56 -27.72
N LEU A 572 -0.87 -40.92 -26.58
CA LEU A 572 -0.43 -39.54 -26.32
C LEU A 572 1.09 -39.41 -26.30
N LEU A 573 1.80 -40.36 -25.69
CA LEU A 573 3.27 -40.39 -25.68
C LEU A 573 3.85 -40.55 -27.09
N LEU A 574 3.22 -41.35 -27.95
CA LEU A 574 3.66 -41.54 -29.34
C LEU A 574 3.39 -40.31 -30.20
N GLU A 575 2.26 -39.64 -30.01
CA GLU A 575 1.94 -38.35 -30.64
C GLU A 575 2.98 -37.28 -30.26
N ALA A 576 3.47 -37.30 -29.01
CA ALA A 576 4.55 -36.44 -28.53
C ALA A 576 5.97 -36.86 -28.98
N GLY A 577 6.12 -37.98 -29.70
CA GLY A 577 7.42 -38.44 -30.24
C GLY A 577 8.19 -39.45 -29.37
N ALA A 578 7.52 -40.21 -28.51
CA ALA A 578 8.16 -41.31 -27.78
C ALA A 578 8.67 -42.42 -28.72
N SER A 579 9.89 -42.90 -28.48
CA SER A 579 10.55 -43.94 -29.27
C SER A 579 10.13 -45.33 -28.81
N VAL A 580 9.68 -46.15 -29.77
CA VAL A 580 9.34 -47.58 -29.54
C VAL A 580 10.60 -48.44 -29.44
N PHE A 581 11.78 -47.91 -29.78
CA PHE A 581 13.06 -48.65 -29.80
C PHE A 581 13.90 -48.48 -28.54
N SER A 582 13.50 -47.58 -27.63
CA SER A 582 14.20 -47.37 -26.37
C SER A 582 14.36 -48.68 -25.62
N ARG A 583 15.57 -48.97 -25.14
CA ARG A 583 15.85 -50.14 -24.30
C ARG A 583 15.97 -49.73 -22.83
N ASP A 584 15.36 -50.54 -21.97
CA ASP A 584 15.54 -50.48 -20.52
C ASP A 584 16.79 -51.22 -20.05
N ARG A 585 17.02 -51.27 -18.72
CA ARG A 585 18.17 -51.95 -18.11
C ARG A 585 18.24 -53.45 -18.36
N TRP A 586 17.14 -54.09 -18.75
CA TRP A 586 17.08 -55.51 -19.10
C TRP A 586 17.14 -55.74 -20.61
N GLY A 587 17.27 -54.67 -21.41
CA GLY A 587 17.28 -54.74 -22.87
C GLY A 587 15.89 -54.90 -23.50
N ASN A 588 14.82 -54.79 -22.71
CA ASN A 588 13.46 -54.85 -23.21
C ASN A 588 13.08 -53.54 -23.91
N THR A 589 12.26 -53.64 -24.95
CA THR A 589 11.61 -52.51 -25.59
C THR A 589 10.19 -52.36 -25.05
N PRO A 590 9.53 -51.19 -25.19
CA PRO A 590 8.13 -51.03 -24.80
C PRO A 590 7.21 -52.07 -25.44
N LEU A 591 7.50 -52.49 -26.68
CA LEU A 591 6.77 -53.56 -27.36
C LEU A 591 6.94 -54.93 -26.69
N HIS A 592 8.12 -55.24 -26.15
CA HIS A 592 8.33 -56.46 -25.36
C HIS A 592 7.50 -56.42 -24.06
N GLU A 593 7.49 -55.29 -23.35
CA GLU A 593 6.66 -55.11 -22.14
C GLU A 593 5.15 -55.21 -22.44
N ALA A 594 4.68 -54.65 -23.55
CA ALA A 594 3.28 -54.77 -23.98
C ALA A 594 2.87 -56.23 -24.28
N ARG A 595 3.79 -57.04 -24.84
CA ARG A 595 3.56 -58.47 -25.08
C ARG A 595 3.50 -59.27 -23.78
N ILE A 596 4.32 -58.91 -22.79
CA ILE A 596 4.26 -59.50 -21.45
C ILE A 596 2.93 -59.15 -20.77
N GLY A 597 2.45 -57.90 -20.92
CA GLY A 597 1.16 -57.46 -20.37
C GLY A 597 -0.09 -58.00 -21.10
N GLY A 598 0.05 -58.50 -22.33
CA GLY A 598 -1.01 -59.22 -23.06
C GLY A 598 -2.14 -58.36 -23.67
N ASN A 599 -2.03 -57.03 -23.67
CA ASN A 599 -3.06 -56.15 -24.24
C ASN A 599 -2.96 -56.05 -25.77
N LYS A 600 -3.86 -56.75 -26.48
CA LYS A 600 -3.87 -56.82 -27.96
C LYS A 600 -3.97 -55.45 -28.65
N ASN A 601 -4.79 -54.55 -28.12
CA ASN A 601 -5.01 -53.23 -28.71
C ASN A 601 -3.74 -52.37 -28.63
N LEU A 602 -3.02 -52.45 -27.51
CA LEU A 602 -1.77 -51.74 -27.30
C LEU A 602 -0.62 -52.30 -28.14
N ILE A 603 -0.56 -53.63 -28.28
CA ILE A 603 0.44 -54.30 -29.14
C ILE A 603 0.25 -53.86 -30.59
N GLN A 604 -0.97 -53.85 -31.11
CA GLN A 604 -1.25 -53.40 -32.48
C GLN A 604 -0.89 -51.92 -32.68
N LEU A 605 -1.18 -51.07 -31.69
CA LEU A 605 -0.83 -49.65 -31.71
C LEU A 605 0.68 -49.42 -31.74
N LEU A 606 1.45 -50.13 -30.92
CA LEU A 606 2.92 -50.04 -30.90
C LEU A 606 3.57 -50.65 -32.15
N GLU A 607 2.98 -51.72 -32.71
CA GLU A 607 3.44 -52.29 -33.98
C GLU A 607 3.22 -51.30 -35.13
N ASN A 608 2.07 -50.65 -35.21
CA ASN A 608 1.83 -49.59 -36.19
C ASN A 608 2.84 -48.44 -36.04
N ALA A 609 3.02 -47.93 -34.81
CA ALA A 609 3.98 -46.86 -34.54
C ALA A 609 5.43 -47.26 -34.85
N LYS A 610 5.80 -48.53 -34.67
CA LYS A 610 7.11 -49.07 -35.07
C LYS A 610 7.32 -48.99 -36.58
N HIS A 611 6.31 -49.36 -37.38
CA HIS A 611 6.39 -49.24 -38.85
C HIS A 611 6.45 -47.76 -39.27
N ASP A 612 5.70 -46.88 -38.63
CA ASP A 612 5.72 -45.43 -38.90
C ASP A 612 7.06 -44.77 -38.55
N GLN A 613 7.71 -45.20 -37.47
CA GLN A 613 9.04 -44.69 -37.10
C GLN A 613 10.15 -45.24 -38.01
N LEU A 614 10.03 -46.50 -38.48
CA LEU A 614 10.96 -47.11 -39.44
C LEU A 614 10.88 -46.46 -40.82
N THR A 615 9.68 -46.06 -41.26
CA THR A 615 9.49 -45.39 -42.56
C THR A 615 9.98 -43.95 -42.55
N LYS A 616 9.94 -43.26 -41.40
CA LYS A 616 10.45 -41.88 -41.23
C LYS A 616 11.98 -41.80 -41.10
N PHE A 617 12.64 -42.87 -40.65
CA PHE A 617 14.11 -42.90 -40.45
C PHE A 617 14.72 -44.24 -40.93
N PRO A 618 15.07 -44.40 -42.23
CA PRO A 618 15.60 -45.65 -42.76
C PRO A 618 17.01 -46.01 -42.26
N ASN A 619 17.73 -45.09 -41.61
CA ASN A 619 19.10 -45.30 -41.12
C ASN A 619 19.25 -45.49 -39.59
N CYS A 620 18.15 -45.72 -38.85
CA CYS A 620 18.25 -46.01 -37.41
C CYS A 620 18.42 -47.52 -37.11
N SER A 621 19.30 -48.19 -37.87
CA SER A 621 19.71 -49.57 -37.64
C SER A 621 21.24 -49.75 -37.60
N MET A 622 22.01 -48.66 -37.52
CA MET A 622 23.46 -48.70 -37.30
C MET A 622 23.85 -47.89 -36.08
N ASP A 623 23.42 -48.37 -34.91
CA ASP A 623 24.12 -48.08 -33.66
C ASP A 623 23.92 -49.25 -32.68
N CYS A 624 24.29 -50.46 -33.15
CA CYS A 624 24.33 -51.68 -32.34
C CYS A 624 25.25 -52.73 -32.99
N GLN A 625 26.45 -52.32 -33.36
CA GLN A 625 27.61 -53.21 -33.50
C GLN A 625 28.85 -52.31 -33.49
N ASP A 626 29.37 -52.03 -32.29
CA ASP A 626 30.82 -51.91 -32.03
C ASP A 626 31.08 -51.51 -30.57
N ARG A 627 31.50 -52.49 -29.77
CA ARG A 627 32.13 -52.22 -28.47
C ARG A 627 33.60 -51.89 -28.73
N HIS A 628 33.94 -50.64 -29.02
CA HIS A 628 35.34 -50.21 -28.96
C HIS A 628 35.78 -50.10 -27.50
N ARG A 629 36.60 -51.07 -27.05
CA ARG A 629 37.29 -50.99 -25.75
C ARG A 629 38.46 -50.00 -25.84
N LYS A 630 38.74 -49.29 -24.75
CA LYS A 630 39.90 -48.38 -24.62
C LYS A 630 41.05 -49.13 -23.95
N CYS A 631 42.28 -48.98 -24.43
CA CYS A 631 43.48 -49.51 -23.76
C CYS A 631 44.50 -48.40 -23.51
N THR A 632 45.20 -48.49 -22.38
CA THR A 632 46.26 -47.55 -22.01
C THR A 632 47.60 -48.22 -22.25
N VAL A 633 48.41 -47.67 -23.15
CA VAL A 633 49.73 -48.23 -23.49
C VAL A 633 50.81 -47.45 -22.75
N PHE A 634 51.68 -48.17 -22.05
CA PHE A 634 52.85 -47.62 -21.37
C PHE A 634 54.14 -48.04 -22.08
N PRO A 635 55.11 -47.13 -22.27
CA PRO A 635 56.33 -47.43 -23.01
C PRO A 635 57.39 -48.26 -22.23
N PHE A 636 57.14 -48.71 -20.99
CA PHE A 636 58.14 -49.41 -20.16
C PHE A 636 57.55 -50.50 -19.25
N GLN A 637 58.38 -51.50 -18.91
CA GLN A 637 58.03 -52.69 -18.12
C GLN A 637 57.78 -52.36 -16.63
N SER A 638 56.73 -52.96 -16.07
CA SER A 638 56.14 -52.58 -14.79
C SER A 638 56.72 -53.37 -13.61
N TRP A 639 57.70 -52.80 -12.90
CA TRP A 639 57.79 -52.82 -11.43
C TRP A 639 58.99 -52.00 -10.96
N ASP A 640 58.74 -50.76 -10.52
CA ASP A 640 59.62 -50.09 -9.56
C ASP A 640 58.83 -49.05 -8.76
N HIS A 641 58.95 -49.09 -7.43
CA HIS A 641 58.00 -48.50 -6.47
C HIS A 641 58.30 -47.05 -6.04
N LYS A 642 58.97 -46.25 -6.88
CA LYS A 642 59.24 -44.84 -6.55
C LYS A 642 58.92 -43.91 -7.71
N GLU A 643 58.22 -42.83 -7.36
CA GLU A 643 57.96 -41.60 -8.12
C GLU A 643 56.70 -41.49 -9.02
N GLU A 644 56.21 -40.25 -9.00
CA GLU A 644 54.87 -39.76 -9.30
C GLU A 644 54.55 -39.66 -10.80
N ARG A 645 53.25 -39.86 -11.11
CA ARG A 645 52.55 -39.55 -12.39
C ARG A 645 53.32 -39.86 -13.68
N ARG A 646 53.12 -41.07 -14.20
CA ARG A 646 53.57 -41.48 -15.54
C ARG A 646 52.48 -41.21 -16.59
N LEU A 647 52.85 -40.53 -17.68
CA LEU A 647 51.97 -40.28 -18.84
C LEU A 647 51.80 -41.58 -19.65
N GLY A 648 50.58 -42.13 -19.63
CA GLY A 648 50.14 -43.19 -20.53
C GLY A 648 49.27 -42.61 -21.65
N VAL A 649 49.30 -43.22 -22.83
CA VAL A 649 48.46 -42.79 -23.97
C VAL A 649 47.25 -43.72 -24.04
N VAL A 650 46.05 -43.13 -24.02
CA VAL A 650 44.78 -43.84 -24.18
C VAL A 650 44.48 -43.96 -25.66
N LEU A 651 44.44 -45.18 -26.17
CA LEU A 651 44.12 -45.47 -27.57
C LEU A 651 42.81 -46.26 -27.65
N TRP A 652 42.07 -46.04 -28.73
CA TRP A 652 40.91 -46.84 -29.11
C TRP A 652 41.43 -48.15 -29.72
N ILE A 653 40.86 -49.31 -29.32
CA ILE A 653 41.25 -50.59 -29.90
C ILE A 653 40.68 -50.69 -31.33
N PRO A 654 41.51 -50.67 -32.39
CA PRO A 654 41.09 -50.97 -33.75
C PRO A 654 40.86 -52.47 -33.91
N GLN A 655 40.22 -52.88 -35.01
CA GLN A 655 39.82 -54.28 -35.24
C GLN A 655 41.02 -55.24 -35.37
N ASN A 656 42.23 -54.72 -35.67
CA ASN A 656 43.46 -55.50 -35.86
C ASN A 656 44.59 -55.07 -34.92
N ILE A 657 45.33 -56.04 -34.35
CA ILE A 657 46.42 -55.80 -33.38
C ILE A 657 47.61 -55.03 -34.01
N GLU A 658 47.82 -55.21 -35.32
CA GLU A 658 48.90 -54.56 -36.08
C GLU A 658 48.66 -53.04 -36.22
N GLU A 659 47.41 -52.64 -36.38
CA GLU A 659 46.98 -51.24 -36.54
C GLU A 659 47.08 -50.48 -35.20
N LEU A 660 46.83 -51.17 -34.09
CA LEU A 660 47.06 -50.65 -32.74
C LEU A 660 48.56 -50.37 -32.50
N ILE A 661 49.44 -51.29 -32.93
CA ILE A 661 50.89 -51.15 -32.78
C ILE A 661 51.43 -49.99 -33.63
N GLU A 662 50.88 -49.79 -34.82
CA GLU A 662 51.28 -48.70 -35.71
C GLU A 662 50.83 -47.32 -35.18
N MET A 663 49.60 -47.20 -34.69
CA MET A 663 49.12 -45.97 -34.03
C MET A 663 49.91 -45.65 -32.75
N ALA A 664 50.19 -46.66 -31.93
CA ALA A 664 50.99 -46.48 -30.73
C ALA A 664 52.43 -46.03 -31.04
N LYS A 665 53.06 -46.56 -32.10
CA LYS A 665 54.39 -46.11 -32.57
C LYS A 665 54.39 -44.65 -33.02
N LYS A 666 53.34 -44.22 -33.72
CA LYS A 666 53.22 -42.88 -34.30
C LYS A 666 53.07 -41.80 -33.22
N GLU A 667 52.31 -42.10 -32.17
CA GLU A 667 52.05 -41.18 -31.05
C GLU A 667 53.19 -41.17 -30.01
N LEU A 668 53.84 -42.32 -29.76
CA LEU A 668 54.87 -42.43 -28.70
C LEU A 668 56.32 -42.18 -29.17
N ASN A 669 56.59 -42.18 -30.48
CA ASN A 669 57.90 -41.86 -31.06
C ASN A 669 59.09 -42.69 -30.50
N VAL A 670 58.89 -44.00 -30.25
CA VAL A 670 59.94 -44.93 -29.71
C VAL A 670 60.24 -46.07 -30.69
N ARG A 671 61.52 -46.48 -30.80
CA ARG A 671 62.06 -47.48 -31.77
C ARG A 671 62.17 -48.93 -31.25
N GLY A 672 61.58 -49.28 -30.10
CA GLY A 672 61.73 -50.62 -29.46
C GLY A 672 60.46 -51.50 -29.48
N ALA A 673 60.61 -52.77 -29.09
CA ALA A 673 59.53 -53.77 -29.04
C ALA A 673 58.52 -53.50 -27.89
N PHE A 674 57.24 -53.81 -28.12
CA PHE A 674 56.11 -53.53 -27.21
C PHE A 674 55.50 -54.82 -26.65
N CYS A 675 54.88 -54.74 -25.46
CA CYS A 675 54.08 -55.81 -24.86
C CYS A 675 52.69 -55.24 -24.51
N ILE A 676 51.62 -55.96 -24.86
CA ILE A 676 50.22 -55.52 -24.68
C ILE A 676 49.60 -56.32 -23.52
N ILE A 677 49.07 -55.63 -22.51
CA ILE A 677 48.39 -56.25 -21.38
C ILE A 677 46.90 -55.88 -21.46
N THR A 678 46.01 -56.88 -21.38
CA THR A 678 44.55 -56.67 -21.32
C THR A 678 44.06 -56.70 -19.87
N GLU A 679 42.88 -56.10 -19.64
CA GLU A 679 42.34 -55.79 -18.31
C GLU A 679 41.97 -57.03 -17.46
N ASP A 680 41.88 -58.20 -18.10
CA ASP A 680 41.73 -59.48 -17.41
C ASP A 680 43.12 -60.14 -17.40
N GLY A 681 43.82 -60.04 -16.27
CA GLY A 681 45.12 -60.69 -16.10
C GLY A 681 44.98 -62.20 -16.21
N GLU A 682 45.13 -62.76 -17.41
CA GLU A 682 45.60 -64.13 -17.68
C GLU A 682 45.84 -64.38 -19.18
N LYS A 683 47.04 -64.89 -19.47
CA LYS A 683 47.61 -65.45 -20.72
C LYS A 683 48.35 -64.52 -21.67
N GLU A 684 49.67 -64.68 -21.61
CA GLU A 684 50.68 -64.26 -22.59
C GLU A 684 50.43 -64.87 -23.97
N HIS A 685 50.46 -64.04 -25.00
CA HIS A 685 50.93 -64.46 -26.32
C HIS A 685 52.10 -63.54 -26.68
N THR A 686 53.27 -64.15 -26.80
CA THR A 686 54.57 -63.55 -27.15
C THR A 686 54.58 -62.90 -28.52
#